data_AF-B3PKZ4-F1
#
_entry.id   AF-B3PKZ4-F1
#
_cell.length_a   1.000
_cell.length_b   1.000
_cell.length_c   1.000
_cell.angle_alpha   90.00
_cell.angle_beta   90.00
_cell.angle_gamma   90.00
#
_symmetry.space_group_name_H-M   'P 1'
#
loop_
_entity.id
_entity.type
_entity.pdbx_description
1 polymer ?
#
loop_
_entity_poly.entity_id
_entity_poly.type
_entity_poly.pdbx_seq_one_letter_code
_entity_poly.pdbx_strand_id
1 'polypeptide(L)'
;MQKGCPAFLWVFTRNGLHVYYSIPGNTETRDNKVENDIEILSLLEPGETGKSIGEEAEGITPSVKTLGGIRLRYRYNPPALQGIEVTKVTWKINKKGAYCLDYGIGSDHCPSQNEREPDIEFEQKSPQVDWSVYWEPRNEDGKPDWSNWADDDGVMAYVKAEYTLPVIEAGSQQEKRVTKTYEQDFYIKTRELKPLAAPSEPMKGSDVQILEAMLWGFGVSPQRGSGNQTKSNAGSEGNRIHSSRGAAGMTENCDGSDAKVRNIYSGGWVGCANGKVALEAMVRRFQGRNTATCDKNEESCTDNYAGRTSSTNGVVDQATLVMLEKIWKEFYSAYVSHKSKPVIAAPELAWSNEAVSIWDGVTDAGIVSTYTDTKHNAMLAAVNNNATGTRGDLLDAWIRQESANKFWGQGFPATHYRVFEGGGDEFASLGYNQIKYAYRYGVQAFQNLCPQLKSYNMYKPDDNIKGMVAFTTAIGCGSGGGFRRAFATGGSWTTIKSNNVDLKGYKLAGENTFYAMDKDRVDDAYELLAKAIGSYNGGTGMGSTWANMLKATNPGLDNGKPRMGRAHSNRTYAIQVLRRFGAPARTYIWKGGVEPDQIPVIGADGSPETNEDGSTKMQANPKAGQDWCFAYGEQEWMSGKDWSKVKAAAASVTLDGKPQVPSGNIACQ
;
A
#
# COMPACT_ATOMS: atom_id res chain seq x y z
N MET A 1 -30.45 -39.13 54.75
CA MET A 1 -30.76 -38.34 53.54
C MET A 1 -29.69 -37.28 53.37
N GLN A 2 -28.73 -37.53 52.49
CA GLN A 2 -27.89 -36.50 51.87
C GLN A 2 -27.47 -37.10 50.53
N LYS A 3 -28.31 -36.89 49.50
CA LYS A 3 -27.95 -37.21 48.13
C LYS A 3 -26.98 -36.13 47.69
N GLY A 4 -25.70 -36.48 47.62
CA GLY A 4 -24.73 -35.70 46.85
C GLY A 4 -25.21 -35.65 45.41
N CYS A 5 -25.51 -34.45 44.93
CA CYS A 5 -25.61 -34.19 43.50
C CYS A 5 -24.19 -34.30 42.91
N PRO A 6 -24.02 -35.01 41.78
CA PRO A 6 -22.72 -35.25 41.18
C PRO A 6 -22.21 -33.99 40.47
N ALA A 7 -20.89 -33.90 40.42
CA ALA A 7 -20.12 -32.93 39.67
C ALA A 7 -20.48 -32.97 38.17
N PHE A 8 -21.33 -32.04 37.72
CA PHE A 8 -21.55 -31.73 36.29
C PHE A 8 -21.36 -30.23 35.98
N LEU A 9 -20.70 -29.49 36.88
CA LEU A 9 -20.14 -28.19 36.53
C LEU A 9 -18.77 -28.42 35.87
N TRP A 10 -18.60 -27.82 34.68
CA TRP A 10 -17.38 -27.62 33.90
C TRP A 10 -17.05 -28.62 32.78
N VAL A 11 -17.90 -28.69 31.74
CA VAL A 11 -17.44 -28.90 30.35
C VAL A 11 -18.32 -28.05 29.40
N PHE A 12 -18.17 -26.72 29.42
CA PHE A 12 -18.74 -25.88 28.36
C PHE A 12 -17.83 -25.95 27.14
N THR A 13 -18.15 -26.83 26.19
CA THR A 13 -17.61 -26.76 24.83
C THR A 13 -18.71 -26.32 23.88
N ARG A 14 -18.28 -25.54 22.89
CA ARG A 14 -19.07 -24.99 21.78
C ARG A 14 -19.53 -26.11 20.84
N ASN A 15 -20.63 -26.77 21.16
CA ASN A 15 -21.18 -27.88 20.37
C ASN A 15 -22.34 -27.37 19.51
N GLY A 16 -22.55 -27.90 18.31
CA GLY A 16 -23.61 -27.54 17.37
C GLY A 16 -23.11 -26.86 16.09
N LEU A 17 -23.95 -26.05 15.44
CA LEU A 17 -23.60 -25.35 14.19
C LEU A 17 -22.79 -24.10 14.47
N HIS A 18 -21.65 -23.99 13.82
CA HIS A 18 -20.85 -22.78 13.76
C HIS A 18 -20.64 -22.34 12.31
N VAL A 19 -20.69 -21.04 12.09
CA VAL A 19 -20.40 -20.44 10.79
C VAL A 19 -19.27 -19.46 10.95
N TYR A 20 -18.25 -19.60 10.11
CA TYR A 20 -17.03 -18.80 10.17
C TYR A 20 -16.73 -18.15 8.83
N TYR A 21 -16.09 -16.99 8.89
CA TYR A 21 -15.39 -16.40 7.76
C TYR A 21 -13.93 -16.22 8.10
N SER A 22 -13.05 -16.78 7.28
CA SER A 22 -11.61 -16.59 7.45
C SER A 22 -11.17 -15.30 6.81
N ILE A 23 -10.51 -14.43 7.59
CA ILE A 23 -9.93 -13.21 7.07
C ILE A 23 -8.42 -13.33 7.08
N PRO A 24 -7.77 -13.16 5.91
CA PRO A 24 -6.35 -12.92 5.82
C PRO A 24 -5.88 -11.87 6.82
N GLY A 25 -5.16 -12.30 7.86
CA GLY A 25 -4.50 -11.38 8.79
C GLY A 25 -5.35 -10.67 9.81
N ASN A 26 -6.65 -10.98 9.92
CA ASN A 26 -7.44 -10.42 11.01
C ASN A 26 -7.04 -11.12 12.31
N THR A 27 -5.99 -10.63 12.95
CA THR A 27 -5.60 -11.07 14.29
C THR A 27 -6.46 -10.32 15.30
N GLU A 28 -7.61 -10.88 15.65
CA GLU A 28 -8.31 -10.46 16.87
C GLU A 28 -7.73 -11.26 18.03
N THR A 29 -7.19 -10.58 19.05
CA THR A 29 -6.94 -11.22 20.33
C THR A 29 -8.26 -11.29 21.08
N ARG A 30 -8.94 -12.43 21.01
CA ARG A 30 -10.06 -12.75 21.88
C ARG A 30 -9.54 -13.69 22.97
N ASP A 31 -9.66 -13.30 24.24
CA ASP A 31 -9.18 -14.09 25.38
C ASP A 31 -7.71 -14.56 25.26
N ASN A 32 -6.82 -13.67 24.79
CA ASN A 32 -5.40 -13.96 24.51
C ASN A 32 -5.13 -15.05 23.45
N LYS A 33 -6.13 -15.44 22.65
CA LYS A 33 -5.95 -16.30 21.49
C LYS A 33 -6.02 -15.48 20.21
N VAL A 34 -5.09 -15.75 19.29
CA VAL A 34 -5.13 -15.17 17.94
C VAL A 34 -6.12 -15.99 17.13
N GLU A 35 -7.30 -15.41 16.88
CA GLU A 35 -8.30 -16.00 15.99
C GLU A 35 -8.18 -15.31 14.62
N ASN A 36 -8.02 -16.10 13.53
CA ASN A 36 -8.00 -15.59 12.16
C ASN A 36 -9.41 -15.61 11.51
N ASP A 37 -10.38 -16.21 12.20
CA ASP A 37 -11.73 -16.41 11.72
C ASP A 37 -12.70 -15.52 12.51
N ILE A 38 -13.64 -14.87 11.81
CA ILE A 38 -14.83 -14.28 12.43
C ILE A 38 -15.86 -15.38 12.59
N GLU A 39 -16.26 -15.64 13.84
CA GLU A 39 -17.45 -16.43 14.15
C GLU A 39 -18.70 -15.60 13.83
N ILE A 40 -19.46 -16.04 12.83
CA ILE A 40 -20.68 -15.38 12.35
C ILE A 40 -21.91 -15.85 13.12
N LEU A 41 -21.98 -17.15 13.37
CA LEU A 41 -23.10 -17.81 14.04
C LEU A 41 -22.57 -18.98 14.85
N SER A 42 -23.13 -19.18 16.04
CA SER A 42 -22.85 -20.31 16.93
C SER A 42 -24.16 -20.72 17.58
N LEU A 43 -24.63 -21.93 17.30
CA LEU A 43 -25.87 -22.47 17.83
C LEU A 43 -25.59 -23.76 18.57
N LEU A 44 -26.07 -23.84 19.81
CA LEU A 44 -25.91 -25.02 20.64
C LEU A 44 -26.93 -26.10 20.29
N GLU A 45 -26.64 -27.33 20.71
CA GLU A 45 -27.60 -28.43 20.61
C GLU A 45 -28.91 -28.12 21.35
N PRO A 46 -30.07 -28.24 20.68
CA PRO A 46 -31.36 -28.14 21.33
C PRO A 46 -31.54 -29.34 22.28
N GLY A 47 -31.24 -29.18 23.57
CA GLY A 47 -31.67 -30.16 24.58
C GLY A 47 -30.75 -30.46 25.77
N GLU A 48 -29.51 -29.95 25.83
CA GLU A 48 -28.60 -30.33 26.94
C GLU A 48 -28.20 -29.20 27.90
N THR A 49 -28.45 -27.93 27.59
CA THR A 49 -28.06 -26.80 28.46
C THR A 49 -29.17 -26.25 29.37
N GLY A 50 -30.40 -26.77 29.30
CA GLY A 50 -31.52 -26.27 30.11
C GLY A 50 -31.87 -24.79 29.89
N LYS A 51 -31.23 -24.13 28.92
CA LYS A 51 -31.59 -22.83 28.38
C LYS A 51 -31.48 -22.95 26.87
N SER A 52 -32.62 -23.22 26.24
CA SER A 52 -32.90 -22.69 24.92
C SER A 52 -32.52 -21.20 24.89
N ILE A 53 -32.29 -20.69 23.68
CA ILE A 53 -32.34 -19.25 23.38
C ILE A 53 -33.44 -18.66 24.28
N GLY A 54 -33.07 -17.71 25.16
CA GLY A 54 -33.90 -17.33 26.32
C GLY A 54 -35.36 -17.15 25.93
N GLU A 55 -36.28 -17.51 26.82
CA GLU A 55 -37.74 -17.64 26.63
C GLU A 55 -38.46 -16.50 25.85
N GLU A 56 -37.77 -15.42 25.48
CA GLU A 56 -38.21 -14.41 24.50
C GLU A 56 -37.91 -14.74 23.01
N ALA A 57 -37.29 -15.87 22.68
CA ALA A 57 -36.88 -16.23 21.32
C ALA A 57 -37.66 -17.38 20.67
N GLU A 58 -38.84 -17.72 21.18
CA GLU A 58 -39.78 -18.57 20.43
C GLU A 58 -40.23 -17.82 19.17
N GLY A 59 -39.71 -18.23 18.00
CA GLY A 59 -40.16 -17.75 16.69
C GLY A 59 -39.10 -17.06 15.80
N ILE A 60 -37.86 -16.87 16.25
CA ILE A 60 -36.79 -16.29 15.40
C ILE A 60 -35.83 -17.38 14.93
N THR A 61 -35.98 -17.81 13.68
CA THR A 61 -35.00 -18.72 13.06
C THR A 61 -33.63 -18.04 12.95
N PRO A 62 -32.53 -18.71 13.34
CA PRO A 62 -31.19 -18.13 13.28
C PRO A 62 -30.82 -17.65 11.86
N SER A 63 -30.04 -16.56 11.77
CA SER A 63 -29.57 -16.04 10.50
C SER A 63 -28.10 -15.66 10.49
N VAL A 64 -27.45 -15.95 9.37
CA VAL A 64 -26.06 -15.63 9.01
C VAL A 64 -26.13 -14.44 8.06
N LYS A 65 -25.48 -13.32 8.38
CA LYS A 65 -25.35 -12.19 7.45
C LYS A 65 -24.00 -12.23 6.76
N THR A 66 -23.98 -12.09 5.45
CA THR A 66 -22.74 -12.10 4.65
C THR A 66 -22.76 -11.02 3.58
N LEU A 67 -21.59 -10.73 3.01
CA LEU A 67 -21.52 -10.02 1.73
C LEU A 67 -21.66 -11.04 0.59
N GLY A 68 -22.14 -10.58 -0.57
CA GLY A 68 -22.27 -11.42 -1.76
C GLY A 68 -20.95 -12.13 -2.11
N GLY A 69 -21.04 -13.27 -2.80
CA GLY A 69 -19.91 -13.98 -3.40
C GLY A 69 -18.87 -14.55 -2.43
N ILE A 70 -19.01 -14.30 -1.14
CA ILE A 70 -18.10 -14.77 -0.11
C ILE A 70 -18.34 -16.24 0.21
N ARG A 71 -17.25 -16.99 0.30
CA ARG A 71 -17.24 -18.36 0.78
C ARG A 71 -17.22 -18.39 2.31
N LEU A 72 -18.18 -19.08 2.91
CA LEU A 72 -18.26 -19.28 4.34
C LEU A 72 -17.95 -20.72 4.71
N ARG A 73 -17.36 -20.92 5.89
CA ARG A 73 -17.16 -22.25 6.49
C ARG A 73 -18.30 -22.53 7.45
N TYR A 74 -19.06 -23.56 7.16
CA TYR A 74 -20.09 -24.10 8.06
C TYR A 74 -19.50 -25.33 8.73
N ARG A 75 -19.55 -25.40 10.05
CA ARG A 75 -18.93 -26.45 10.83
C ARG A 75 -19.90 -26.99 11.85
N TYR A 76 -20.08 -28.31 11.84
CA TYR A 76 -20.72 -29.00 12.95
C TYR A 76 -19.65 -29.38 13.99
N ASN A 77 -19.82 -28.92 15.22
CA ASN A 77 -19.02 -29.33 16.36
C ASN A 77 -19.81 -30.33 17.19
N PRO A 78 -19.44 -31.62 17.24
CA PRO A 78 -20.17 -32.59 18.04
C PRO A 78 -20.06 -32.28 19.54
N PRO A 79 -21.02 -32.75 20.35
CA PRO A 79 -20.94 -32.71 21.81
C PRO A 79 -19.61 -33.23 22.34
N ALA A 80 -18.98 -32.53 23.30
CA ALA A 80 -17.76 -33.01 23.95
C ALA A 80 -18.05 -34.08 25.02
N LEU A 81 -18.74 -35.14 24.60
CA LEU A 81 -19.05 -36.31 25.40
C LEU A 81 -18.05 -37.41 25.10
N GLN A 82 -17.56 -38.09 26.14
CA GLN A 82 -16.60 -39.17 25.98
C GLN A 82 -17.23 -40.31 25.16
N GLY A 83 -16.48 -40.79 24.15
CA GLY A 83 -16.91 -41.91 23.30
C GLY A 83 -17.94 -41.56 22.23
N ILE A 84 -18.25 -40.28 22.02
CA ILE A 84 -19.07 -39.84 20.90
C ILE A 84 -18.44 -40.22 19.56
N GLU A 85 -19.26 -40.72 18.64
CA GLU A 85 -18.85 -41.03 17.27
C GLU A 85 -19.89 -40.46 16.31
N VAL A 86 -19.50 -39.41 15.57
CA VAL A 86 -20.33 -38.84 14.49
C VAL A 86 -20.27 -39.79 13.30
N THR A 87 -21.43 -40.23 12.83
CA THR A 87 -21.53 -41.19 11.72
C THR A 87 -21.75 -40.47 10.40
N LYS A 88 -22.53 -39.39 10.41
CA LYS A 88 -22.95 -38.66 9.20
C LYS A 88 -23.25 -37.20 9.52
N VAL A 89 -22.90 -36.30 8.59
CA VAL A 89 -23.40 -34.92 8.58
C VAL A 89 -23.93 -34.59 7.19
N THR A 90 -25.14 -34.05 7.12
CA THR A 90 -25.80 -33.59 5.89
C THR A 90 -25.97 -32.09 5.94
N TRP A 91 -25.61 -31.43 4.84
CA TRP A 91 -25.78 -30.01 4.61
C TRP A 91 -26.74 -29.80 3.44
N LYS A 92 -27.64 -28.83 3.57
CA LYS A 92 -28.53 -28.41 2.49
C LYS A 92 -28.61 -26.90 2.49
N ILE A 93 -28.36 -26.25 1.35
CA ILE A 93 -28.48 -24.80 1.19
C ILE A 93 -29.35 -24.55 -0.02
N ASN A 94 -30.47 -23.87 0.15
CA ASN A 94 -31.48 -23.68 -0.90
C ASN A 94 -31.11 -22.53 -1.85
N LYS A 95 -29.89 -22.56 -2.37
CA LYS A 95 -29.37 -21.67 -3.40
C LYS A 95 -28.26 -22.38 -4.15
N LYS A 96 -28.21 -22.16 -5.47
CA LYS A 96 -27.11 -22.65 -6.31
C LYS A 96 -25.77 -22.20 -5.73
N GLY A 97 -24.87 -23.16 -5.53
CA GLY A 97 -23.60 -22.89 -4.90
C GLY A 97 -22.61 -24.03 -5.08
N ALA A 98 -21.34 -23.75 -4.79
CA ALA A 98 -20.27 -24.73 -4.85
C ALA A 98 -19.85 -25.14 -3.44
N TYR A 99 -19.81 -26.46 -3.17
CA TYR A 99 -19.20 -27.01 -1.96
C TYR A 99 -17.69 -27.20 -2.20
N CYS A 100 -16.89 -26.36 -1.55
CA CYS A 100 -15.47 -26.21 -1.80
C CYS A 100 -14.63 -26.99 -0.79
N LEU A 101 -13.37 -27.25 -1.15
CA LEU A 101 -12.45 -28.05 -0.34
C LEU A 101 -11.76 -27.23 0.76
N ASP A 102 -11.65 -25.92 0.57
CA ASP A 102 -10.99 -25.01 1.50
C ASP A 102 -11.63 -23.61 1.45
N TYR A 103 -11.25 -22.71 2.36
CA TYR A 103 -11.63 -21.31 2.30
C TYR A 103 -11.04 -20.62 1.07
N GLY A 104 -11.58 -19.46 0.70
CA GLY A 104 -11.06 -18.64 -0.39
C GLY A 104 -12.10 -18.20 -1.40
N ILE A 105 -11.65 -17.91 -2.62
CA ILE A 105 -12.48 -17.38 -3.71
C ILE A 105 -12.09 -18.02 -5.04
N GLY A 106 -13.09 -18.26 -5.89
CA GLY A 106 -12.90 -18.79 -7.24
C GLY A 106 -12.86 -20.31 -7.33
N SER A 107 -12.81 -20.80 -8.57
CA SER A 107 -13.00 -22.22 -8.95
C SER A 107 -11.85 -23.14 -8.56
N ASP A 108 -10.64 -22.63 -8.38
CA ASP A 108 -9.44 -23.46 -8.19
C ASP A 108 -9.50 -24.32 -6.91
N HIS A 109 -10.37 -23.93 -5.97
CA HIS A 109 -10.64 -24.62 -4.72
C HIS A 109 -12.07 -25.17 -4.62
N CYS A 110 -12.87 -25.02 -5.68
CA CYS A 110 -14.25 -25.45 -5.80
C CYS A 110 -14.41 -26.23 -7.12
N PRO A 111 -14.12 -27.54 -7.14
CA PRO A 111 -14.22 -28.31 -8.37
C PRO A 111 -15.67 -28.26 -8.90
N SER A 112 -15.84 -28.07 -10.21
CA SER A 112 -17.15 -27.84 -10.84
C SER A 112 -18.16 -28.98 -10.59
N GLN A 113 -17.67 -30.20 -10.37
CA GLN A 113 -18.48 -31.36 -9.95
C GLN A 113 -19.15 -31.20 -8.58
N ASN A 114 -18.76 -30.19 -7.80
CA ASN A 114 -19.36 -29.85 -6.51
C ASN A 114 -20.30 -28.64 -6.58
N GLU A 115 -20.55 -28.11 -7.78
CA GLU A 115 -21.68 -27.20 -7.99
C GLU A 115 -22.97 -27.98 -7.85
N ARG A 116 -23.85 -27.46 -7.00
CA ARG A 116 -25.13 -28.07 -6.71
C ARG A 116 -26.23 -27.08 -6.98
N GLU A 117 -27.26 -27.59 -7.66
CA GLU A 117 -28.53 -26.91 -7.76
C GLU A 117 -29.16 -26.74 -6.38
N PRO A 118 -30.11 -25.80 -6.21
CA PRO A 118 -30.89 -25.68 -5.00
C PRO A 118 -31.46 -27.04 -4.56
N ASP A 119 -31.63 -27.20 -3.25
CA ASP A 119 -32.21 -28.39 -2.61
C ASP A 119 -31.40 -29.71 -2.65
N ILE A 120 -30.19 -29.74 -3.22
CA ILE A 120 -29.37 -30.96 -3.20
C ILE A 120 -28.57 -31.08 -1.88
N GLU A 121 -28.73 -32.22 -1.19
CA GLU A 121 -28.04 -32.55 0.06
C GLU A 121 -26.57 -32.96 -0.14
N PHE A 122 -25.64 -32.27 0.53
CA PHE A 122 -24.23 -32.63 0.62
C PHE A 122 -23.98 -33.47 1.87
N GLU A 123 -23.56 -34.73 1.69
CA GLU A 123 -23.32 -35.66 2.78
C GLU A 123 -21.82 -35.88 3.04
N GLN A 124 -21.46 -35.89 4.32
CA GLN A 124 -20.17 -36.35 4.83
C GLN A 124 -20.39 -37.61 5.68
N LYS A 125 -19.58 -38.65 5.49
CA LYS A 125 -19.67 -39.91 6.23
C LYS A 125 -18.35 -40.24 6.91
N SER A 126 -18.44 -40.82 8.11
CA SER A 126 -17.28 -41.25 8.90
C SER A 126 -16.40 -42.24 8.12
N PRO A 127 -15.06 -42.23 8.30
CA PRO A 127 -14.29 -41.35 9.19
C PRO A 127 -14.05 -39.96 8.58
N GLN A 128 -14.29 -38.91 9.36
CA GLN A 128 -13.94 -37.52 9.03
C GLN A 128 -13.21 -36.89 10.21
N VAL A 129 -12.19 -36.08 9.90
CA VAL A 129 -11.43 -35.32 10.91
C VAL A 129 -12.09 -33.96 11.17
N ASP A 130 -12.86 -33.45 10.21
CA ASP A 130 -13.56 -32.17 10.28
C ASP A 130 -14.93 -32.28 9.60
N TRP A 131 -15.98 -31.95 10.34
CA TRP A 131 -17.36 -31.90 9.84
C TRP A 131 -17.70 -30.50 9.34
N SER A 132 -16.80 -29.95 8.53
CA SER A 132 -16.97 -28.63 7.92
C SER A 132 -17.27 -28.76 6.42
N VAL A 133 -18.06 -27.82 5.92
CA VAL A 133 -18.17 -27.53 4.50
C VAL A 133 -17.87 -26.07 4.24
N TYR A 134 -17.18 -25.81 3.13
CA TYR A 134 -17.07 -24.46 2.60
C TYR A 134 -18.10 -24.30 1.49
N TRP A 135 -18.91 -23.25 1.55
CA TRP A 135 -19.92 -23.01 0.53
C TRP A 135 -19.78 -21.61 -0.05
N GLU A 136 -19.74 -21.52 -1.38
CA GLU A 136 -19.65 -20.28 -2.16
C GLU A 136 -20.91 -20.13 -3.03
N PRO A 137 -21.67 -19.03 -2.90
CA PRO A 137 -22.88 -18.82 -3.69
C PRO A 137 -22.54 -18.64 -5.17
N ARG A 138 -23.34 -19.23 -6.06
CA ARG A 138 -23.16 -19.15 -7.51
C ARG A 138 -24.36 -18.50 -8.19
N ASN A 139 -24.09 -17.75 -9.25
CA ASN A 139 -25.13 -17.22 -10.13
C ASN A 139 -25.53 -18.26 -11.19
N GLU A 140 -26.45 -17.92 -12.07
CA GLU A 140 -26.93 -18.82 -13.12
C GLU A 140 -25.77 -19.32 -14.03
N ASP A 141 -24.80 -18.44 -14.31
CA ASP A 141 -23.59 -18.72 -15.11
C ASP A 141 -22.52 -19.57 -14.38
N GLY A 142 -22.76 -20.00 -13.14
CA GLY A 142 -21.76 -20.76 -12.35
C GLY A 142 -20.59 -19.91 -11.84
N LYS A 143 -20.69 -18.58 -11.88
CA LYS A 143 -19.70 -17.66 -11.29
C LYS A 143 -20.06 -17.33 -9.84
N PRO A 144 -19.09 -16.92 -9.00
CA PRO A 144 -19.39 -16.47 -7.65
C PRO A 144 -20.41 -15.32 -7.68
N ASP A 145 -21.48 -15.44 -6.90
CA ASP A 145 -22.60 -14.49 -6.93
C ASP A 145 -22.39 -13.33 -5.95
N TRP A 146 -21.71 -12.28 -6.42
CA TRP A 146 -21.47 -11.04 -5.67
C TRP A 146 -22.67 -10.09 -5.67
N SER A 147 -23.89 -10.57 -5.91
CA SER A 147 -25.09 -9.75 -5.77
C SER A 147 -25.71 -9.80 -4.36
N ASN A 148 -26.67 -8.91 -4.12
CA ASN A 148 -27.59 -9.04 -2.98
C ASN A 148 -28.67 -10.07 -3.33
N TRP A 149 -28.28 -11.34 -3.38
CA TRP A 149 -29.10 -12.44 -3.87
C TRP A 149 -30.07 -13.04 -2.86
N ALA A 150 -29.87 -12.78 -1.57
CA ALA A 150 -30.82 -13.14 -0.54
C ALA A 150 -31.70 -11.92 -0.32
N ASP A 151 -32.97 -12.04 -0.72
CA ASP A 151 -34.03 -11.11 -0.34
C ASP A 151 -34.14 -11.03 1.20
N ASP A 152 -35.04 -10.19 1.73
CA ASP A 152 -35.18 -9.96 3.18
C ASP A 152 -35.44 -11.26 3.98
N ASP A 153 -36.08 -12.25 3.36
CA ASP A 153 -36.36 -13.56 3.94
C ASP A 153 -35.10 -14.43 4.07
N GLY A 154 -34.12 -14.24 3.19
CA GLY A 154 -32.88 -15.01 3.13
C GLY A 154 -33.01 -16.36 2.44
N VAL A 155 -31.87 -17.04 2.26
CA VAL A 155 -31.81 -18.42 1.77
C VAL A 155 -31.85 -19.38 2.94
N MET A 156 -32.86 -20.26 2.95
CA MET A 156 -32.94 -21.34 3.94
C MET A 156 -31.79 -22.33 3.74
N ALA A 157 -31.16 -22.70 4.85
CA ALA A 157 -30.15 -23.72 4.93
C ALA A 157 -30.40 -24.62 6.15
N TYR A 158 -29.92 -25.85 6.06
CA TYR A 158 -30.17 -26.91 7.02
C TYR A 158 -28.90 -27.72 7.25
N VAL A 159 -28.68 -28.10 8.50
CA VAL A 159 -27.68 -29.09 8.89
C VAL A 159 -28.33 -30.20 9.71
N LYS A 160 -27.98 -31.43 9.38
CA LYS A 160 -28.31 -32.64 10.15
C LYS A 160 -27.04 -33.37 10.51
N ALA A 161 -26.86 -33.75 11.76
CA ALA A 161 -25.78 -34.63 12.18
C ALA A 161 -26.35 -35.85 12.89
N GLU A 162 -25.87 -37.02 12.52
CA GLU A 162 -26.14 -38.29 13.20
C GLU A 162 -24.88 -38.70 13.96
N TYR A 163 -25.03 -39.02 15.23
CA TYR A 163 -23.92 -39.44 16.08
C TYR A 163 -24.36 -40.49 17.09
N THR A 164 -23.42 -41.29 17.59
CA THR A 164 -23.67 -42.32 18.59
C THR A 164 -22.95 -41.98 19.89
N LEU A 165 -23.61 -42.26 21.01
CA LEU A 165 -23.09 -42.05 22.37
C LEU A 165 -23.06 -43.38 23.13
N PRO A 166 -22.03 -43.65 23.94
CA PRO A 166 -22.04 -44.79 24.85
C PRO A 166 -22.96 -44.50 26.03
N VAL A 167 -23.91 -45.40 26.28
CA VAL A 167 -24.82 -45.33 27.42
C VAL A 167 -24.71 -46.64 28.20
N ILE A 168 -24.51 -46.52 29.52
CA ILE A 168 -24.59 -47.65 30.44
C ILE A 168 -26.05 -47.80 30.85
N GLU A 169 -26.71 -48.88 30.43
CA GLU A 169 -28.07 -49.17 30.87
C GLU A 169 -28.10 -49.42 32.39
N ALA A 170 -29.11 -48.89 33.07
CA ALA A 170 -29.26 -49.06 34.51
C ALA A 170 -29.36 -50.56 34.87
N GLY A 171 -28.36 -51.08 35.58
CA GLY A 171 -28.26 -52.49 35.97
C GLY A 171 -27.43 -53.38 35.03
N SER A 172 -26.83 -52.82 33.97
CA SER A 172 -25.93 -53.52 33.04
C SER A 172 -24.50 -52.99 33.13
N GLN A 173 -23.49 -53.85 32.96
CA GLN A 173 -22.11 -53.44 32.70
C GLN A 173 -21.79 -53.34 31.19
N GLN A 174 -22.76 -53.63 30.33
CA GLN A 174 -22.57 -53.63 28.90
C GLN A 174 -22.87 -52.23 28.33
N GLU A 175 -21.87 -51.65 27.67
CA GLU A 175 -22.00 -50.37 26.98
C GLU A 175 -22.87 -50.55 25.73
N LYS A 176 -23.97 -49.81 25.65
CA LYS A 176 -24.84 -49.76 24.47
C LYS A 176 -24.67 -48.41 23.80
N ARG A 177 -24.47 -48.41 22.49
CA ARG A 177 -24.44 -47.17 21.70
C ARG A 177 -25.84 -46.75 21.31
N VAL A 178 -26.19 -45.50 21.63
CA VAL A 178 -27.47 -44.89 21.28
C VAL A 178 -27.24 -43.85 20.20
N THR A 179 -27.97 -43.96 19.09
CA THR A 179 -27.96 -42.95 18.03
C THR A 179 -28.77 -41.72 18.46
N LYS A 180 -28.22 -40.55 18.16
CA LYS A 180 -28.81 -39.24 18.35
C LYS A 180 -28.69 -38.44 17.06
N THR A 181 -29.56 -37.43 16.94
CA THR A 181 -29.60 -36.55 15.77
C THR A 181 -29.63 -35.10 16.24
N TYR A 182 -28.77 -34.27 15.66
CA TYR A 182 -28.82 -32.82 15.74
C TYR A 182 -29.38 -32.28 14.43
N GLU A 183 -30.37 -31.38 14.51
CA GLU A 183 -30.98 -30.74 13.35
C GLU A 183 -31.09 -29.24 13.59
N GLN A 184 -30.75 -28.44 12.59
CA GLN A 184 -30.85 -26.98 12.68
C GLN A 184 -31.13 -26.35 11.32
N ASP A 185 -32.24 -25.63 11.26
CA ASP A 185 -32.54 -24.68 10.18
C ASP A 185 -31.93 -23.31 10.48
N PHE A 186 -31.41 -22.64 9.46
CA PHE A 186 -30.90 -21.28 9.55
C PHE A 186 -31.05 -20.57 8.20
N TYR A 187 -30.96 -19.24 8.20
CA TYR A 187 -31.04 -18.43 6.99
C TYR A 187 -29.72 -17.76 6.66
N ILE A 188 -29.36 -17.68 5.39
CA ILE A 188 -28.23 -16.88 4.92
C ILE A 188 -28.79 -15.62 4.26
N LYS A 189 -28.37 -14.45 4.73
CA LYS A 189 -28.89 -13.15 4.30
C LYS A 189 -27.78 -12.29 3.73
N THR A 190 -28.09 -11.61 2.63
CA THR A 190 -27.33 -10.49 2.06
C THR A 190 -28.21 -9.26 2.09
N ARG A 191 -27.63 -8.06 2.14
CA ARG A 191 -28.40 -6.81 2.07
C ARG A 191 -27.50 -5.66 1.67
N GLU A 192 -28.13 -4.60 1.18
CA GLU A 192 -27.46 -3.32 1.00
C GLU A 192 -27.01 -2.76 2.36
N LEU A 193 -25.73 -2.40 2.45
CA LEU A 193 -25.17 -1.77 3.66
C LEU A 193 -25.10 -0.26 3.46
N LYS A 194 -25.57 0.53 4.44
CA LYS A 194 -25.59 1.99 4.33
C LYS A 194 -25.49 2.68 5.68
N PRO A 195 -24.99 3.93 5.71
CA PRO A 195 -25.08 4.77 6.89
C PRO A 195 -26.56 5.05 7.17
N LEU A 196 -27.03 4.74 8.37
CA LEU A 196 -28.40 5.09 8.78
C LEU A 196 -28.44 6.54 9.26
N ALA A 197 -29.55 7.22 8.96
CA ALA A 197 -29.73 8.64 9.24
C ALA A 197 -29.91 8.96 10.74
N ALA A 198 -30.25 7.96 11.57
CA ALA A 198 -30.53 8.13 13.00
C ALA A 198 -29.62 7.21 13.86
N PRO A 199 -28.98 7.74 14.93
CA PRO A 199 -28.11 6.96 15.83
C PRO A 199 -28.82 5.87 16.64
N SER A 200 -30.15 5.92 16.75
CA SER A 200 -30.94 5.06 17.66
C SER A 200 -30.97 3.59 17.23
N GLU A 201 -30.80 3.30 15.96
CA GLU A 201 -30.78 1.92 15.43
C GLU A 201 -29.67 1.77 14.39
N PRO A 202 -28.39 1.64 14.80
CA PRO A 202 -27.30 1.49 13.85
C PRO A 202 -27.44 0.18 13.07
N MET A 203 -27.01 0.15 11.81
CA MET A 203 -26.92 -1.09 11.04
C MET A 203 -25.79 -1.94 11.61
N LYS A 204 -26.10 -3.17 12.02
CA LYS A 204 -25.14 -4.10 12.61
C LYS A 204 -25.23 -5.50 12.03
N GLY A 205 -24.11 -6.21 12.01
CA GLY A 205 -24.06 -7.61 11.60
C GLY A 205 -22.66 -8.09 11.22
N SER A 206 -22.55 -9.40 10.98
CA SER A 206 -21.32 -10.04 10.48
C SER A 206 -20.93 -9.54 9.09
N ASP A 207 -21.89 -9.26 8.22
CA ASP A 207 -21.71 -8.59 6.92
C ASP A 207 -20.92 -7.27 7.05
N VAL A 208 -21.26 -6.45 8.04
CA VAL A 208 -20.56 -5.19 8.35
C VAL A 208 -19.12 -5.45 8.83
N GLN A 209 -18.93 -6.44 9.70
CA GLN A 209 -17.59 -6.78 10.23
C GLN A 209 -16.68 -7.35 9.12
N ILE A 210 -17.24 -8.18 8.24
CA ILE A 210 -16.53 -8.72 7.07
C ILE A 210 -16.09 -7.58 6.15
N LEU A 211 -16.99 -6.63 5.86
CA LEU A 211 -16.69 -5.46 5.03
C LEU A 211 -15.54 -4.62 5.59
N GLU A 212 -15.62 -4.28 6.88
CA GLU A 212 -14.57 -3.50 7.56
C GLU A 212 -13.21 -4.22 7.44
N ALA A 213 -13.19 -5.52 7.69
CA ALA A 213 -11.94 -6.28 7.65
C ALA A 213 -11.35 -6.41 6.24
N MET A 214 -12.19 -6.59 5.22
CA MET A 214 -11.76 -6.59 3.81
C MET A 214 -11.14 -5.24 3.42
N LEU A 215 -11.86 -4.15 3.67
CA LEU A 215 -11.39 -2.80 3.32
C LEU A 215 -10.12 -2.43 4.09
N TRP A 216 -10.01 -2.84 5.35
CA TRP A 216 -8.80 -2.65 6.14
C TRP A 216 -7.61 -3.42 5.54
N GLY A 217 -7.82 -4.68 5.13
CA GLY A 217 -6.80 -5.49 4.44
C GLY A 217 -6.30 -4.84 3.16
N PHE A 218 -7.19 -4.21 2.39
CA PHE A 218 -6.85 -3.42 1.19
C PHE A 218 -6.06 -2.15 1.48
N GLY A 219 -5.83 -1.81 2.75
CA GLY A 219 -5.14 -0.59 3.18
C GLY A 219 -6.07 0.61 3.39
N VAL A 220 -7.36 0.49 3.06
CA VAL A 220 -8.33 1.59 3.15
C VAL A 220 -8.57 1.94 4.61
N SER A 221 -8.30 3.20 4.95
CA SER A 221 -8.42 3.68 6.33
C SER A 221 -9.82 4.26 6.63
N PRO A 222 -10.34 4.07 7.85
CA PRO A 222 -11.57 4.72 8.31
C PRO A 222 -11.35 6.13 8.85
N GLN A 223 -10.09 6.54 9.11
CA GLN A 223 -9.79 7.78 9.82
C GLN A 223 -9.88 9.02 8.90
N ARG A 224 -10.43 10.12 9.42
CA ARG A 224 -10.38 11.44 8.77
C ARG A 224 -9.02 12.09 8.93
N GLY A 225 -8.38 12.40 7.80
CA GLY A 225 -7.13 13.14 7.77
C GLY A 225 -7.29 14.59 8.20
N SER A 226 -6.20 15.20 8.68
CA SER A 226 -6.21 16.53 9.31
C SER A 226 -6.27 17.73 8.35
N GLY A 227 -6.28 17.50 7.03
CA GLY A 227 -6.21 18.57 6.04
C GLY A 227 -7.13 18.37 4.82
N ASN A 228 -7.46 19.49 4.16
CA ASN A 228 -7.91 19.47 2.78
C ASN A 228 -6.71 19.15 1.88
N GLN A 229 -6.87 18.09 1.09
CA GLN A 229 -6.20 17.84 -0.18
C GLN A 229 -4.72 17.39 -0.24
N THR A 230 -3.85 17.53 0.78
CA THR A 230 -2.40 17.18 0.59
C THR A 230 -1.64 16.54 1.75
N LYS A 231 -2.26 16.32 2.91
CA LYS A 231 -1.62 15.72 4.10
C LYS A 231 -2.64 14.96 4.96
N SER A 232 -3.48 14.17 4.32
CA SER A 232 -4.49 13.41 5.06
C SER A 232 -3.84 12.38 6.00
N ASN A 233 -2.67 11.83 5.61
CA ASN A 233 -1.98 10.74 6.27
C ASN A 233 -2.89 9.53 6.62
N ALA A 234 -4.11 9.48 6.08
CA ALA A 234 -5.09 8.49 6.47
C ALA A 234 -4.64 7.08 6.09
N GLY A 235 -3.90 6.91 4.99
CA GLY A 235 -3.29 5.64 4.60
C GLY A 235 -2.19 5.17 5.57
N SER A 236 -1.14 5.98 5.75
CA SER A 236 0.06 5.60 6.49
C SER A 236 -0.06 5.69 8.02
N GLU A 237 -0.92 6.58 8.53
CA GLU A 237 -1.09 6.88 9.97
C GLU A 237 -2.53 6.66 10.46
N GLY A 238 -3.42 6.19 9.58
CA GLY A 238 -4.82 5.99 9.94
C GLY A 238 -5.04 4.83 10.90
N ASN A 239 -5.84 5.09 11.92
CA ASN A 239 -6.21 4.12 12.94
C ASN A 239 -7.42 3.31 12.53
N ARG A 240 -7.40 2.00 12.80
CA ARG A 240 -8.52 1.08 12.59
C ARG A 240 -9.67 1.40 13.55
N ILE A 241 -10.92 1.09 13.17
CA ILE A 241 -12.03 1.10 14.11
C ILE A 241 -11.73 0.15 15.29
N HIS A 242 -12.06 0.58 16.50
CA HIS A 242 -11.78 -0.16 17.74
C HIS A 242 -10.29 -0.44 17.96
N SER A 243 -9.46 0.59 17.82
CA SER A 243 -8.02 0.49 18.10
C SER A 243 -7.52 1.60 19.04
N SER A 244 -6.39 1.34 19.70
CA SER A 244 -5.71 2.33 20.54
C SER A 244 -4.81 3.23 19.69
N ARG A 245 -4.88 4.54 19.94
CA ARG A 245 -4.01 5.58 19.38
C ARG A 245 -2.85 5.93 20.32
N GLY A 246 -2.49 5.02 21.22
CA GLY A 246 -1.50 5.27 22.27
C GLY A 246 -1.96 6.37 23.24
N ALA A 247 -1.16 7.43 23.40
CA ALA A 247 -1.45 8.55 24.30
C ALA A 247 -2.75 9.31 23.93
N ALA A 248 -3.21 9.23 22.68
CA ALA A 248 -4.46 9.85 22.23
C ALA A 248 -5.73 9.02 22.50
N GLY A 249 -5.61 7.95 23.29
CA GLY A 249 -6.73 7.11 23.70
C GLY A 249 -7.26 6.19 22.61
N MET A 250 -8.47 5.66 22.78
CA MET A 250 -9.12 4.83 21.77
C MET A 250 -9.57 5.67 20.57
N THR A 251 -9.71 5.05 19.40
CA THR A 251 -10.39 5.66 18.26
C THR A 251 -11.82 6.03 18.60
N GLU A 252 -12.28 7.15 18.06
CA GLU A 252 -13.63 7.68 18.28
C GLU A 252 -14.38 7.79 16.96
N ASN A 253 -15.69 7.52 16.99
CA ASN A 253 -16.62 7.73 15.89
C ASN A 253 -16.76 9.22 15.55
N CYS A 254 -17.40 9.51 14.41
CA CYS A 254 -17.63 10.89 13.96
C CYS A 254 -18.50 11.74 14.89
N ASP A 255 -19.31 11.12 15.75
CA ASP A 255 -20.09 11.79 16.80
C ASP A 255 -19.27 12.05 18.09
N GLY A 256 -18.01 11.63 18.13
CA GLY A 256 -17.12 11.78 19.28
C GLY A 256 -17.20 10.65 20.30
N SER A 257 -18.10 9.68 20.15
CA SER A 257 -18.16 8.50 21.01
C SER A 257 -17.00 7.53 20.72
N ASP A 258 -16.62 6.69 21.67
CA ASP A 258 -15.62 5.64 21.42
C ASP A 258 -16.10 4.70 20.30
N ALA A 259 -15.22 4.39 19.35
CA ALA A 259 -15.48 3.43 18.28
C ALA A 259 -15.29 2.00 18.81
N LYS A 260 -16.20 1.53 19.66
CA LYS A 260 -16.04 0.28 20.44
C LYS A 260 -16.27 -1.01 19.66
N VAL A 261 -16.89 -0.97 18.47
CA VAL A 261 -17.33 -2.20 17.78
C VAL A 261 -17.19 -2.07 16.27
N ARG A 262 -16.63 -3.11 15.63
CA ARG A 262 -16.42 -3.18 14.17
C ARG A 262 -17.59 -3.72 13.36
N ASN A 263 -18.57 -4.35 14.02
CA ASN A 263 -19.76 -4.88 13.37
C ASN A 263 -20.89 -3.84 13.24
N ILE A 264 -20.58 -2.55 13.46
CA ILE A 264 -21.51 -1.42 13.35
C ILE A 264 -21.11 -0.57 12.15
N TYR A 265 -22.08 -0.28 11.29
CA TYR A 265 -21.88 0.62 10.16
C TYR A 265 -21.91 2.07 10.64
N SER A 266 -20.76 2.56 11.11
CA SER A 266 -20.63 3.94 11.57
C SER A 266 -20.67 4.93 10.41
N GLY A 267 -21.53 5.94 10.53
CA GLY A 267 -21.74 7.00 9.54
C GLY A 267 -21.31 8.39 10.02
N GLY A 268 -21.76 9.43 9.30
CA GLY A 268 -21.47 10.83 9.59
C GLY A 268 -20.18 11.36 8.95
N TRP A 269 -19.66 10.68 7.92
CA TRP A 269 -18.33 10.97 7.38
C TRP A 269 -18.15 12.40 6.86
N VAL A 270 -19.13 12.92 6.12
CA VAL A 270 -19.06 14.25 5.48
C VAL A 270 -18.82 15.37 6.50
N GLY A 271 -19.48 15.29 7.67
CA GLY A 271 -19.33 16.24 8.77
C GLY A 271 -18.32 15.85 9.85
N CYS A 272 -17.62 14.74 9.69
CA CYS A 272 -16.76 14.14 10.70
C CYS A 272 -15.59 15.07 11.12
N ALA A 273 -15.18 15.05 12.38
CA ALA A 273 -13.98 15.77 12.81
C ALA A 273 -12.69 15.03 12.41
N ASN A 274 -11.57 15.75 12.31
CA ASN A 274 -10.27 15.16 12.01
C ASN A 274 -9.87 14.14 13.10
N GLY A 275 -9.23 13.03 12.69
CA GLY A 275 -8.78 11.96 13.58
C GLY A 275 -9.88 10.99 14.04
N LYS A 276 -11.14 11.26 13.72
CA LYS A 276 -12.27 10.35 13.97
C LYS A 276 -12.39 9.29 12.88
N VAL A 277 -13.04 8.17 13.18
CA VAL A 277 -13.16 7.00 12.31
C VAL A 277 -14.62 6.71 11.95
N ALA A 278 -14.86 6.24 10.72
CA ALA A 278 -16.18 5.72 10.31
C ALA A 278 -16.03 4.64 9.23
N LEU A 279 -16.87 3.60 9.25
CA LEU A 279 -16.91 2.61 8.18
C LEU A 279 -17.41 3.23 6.86
N GLU A 280 -18.36 4.17 6.95
CA GLU A 280 -18.81 4.97 5.82
C GLU A 280 -17.62 5.64 5.08
N ALA A 281 -16.60 6.08 5.82
CA ALA A 281 -15.40 6.68 5.23
C ALA A 281 -14.64 5.67 4.34
N MET A 282 -14.48 4.44 4.81
CA MET A 282 -13.80 3.39 4.05
C MET A 282 -14.57 3.08 2.77
N VAL A 283 -15.90 2.95 2.85
CA VAL A 283 -16.74 2.67 1.69
C VAL A 283 -16.71 3.82 0.70
N ARG A 284 -16.86 5.07 1.16
CA ARG A 284 -16.80 6.25 0.27
C ARG A 284 -15.44 6.40 -0.40
N ARG A 285 -14.34 6.16 0.31
CA ARG A 285 -12.99 6.15 -0.27
C ARG A 285 -12.83 5.03 -1.28
N PHE A 286 -13.28 3.83 -0.95
CA PHE A 286 -13.23 2.69 -1.86
C PHE A 286 -14.02 2.97 -3.14
N GLN A 287 -15.24 3.50 -3.02
CA GLN A 287 -16.02 3.99 -4.16
C GLN A 287 -15.24 5.04 -4.93
N GLY A 288 -14.79 6.11 -4.29
CA GLY A 288 -14.04 7.19 -4.93
C GLY A 288 -12.82 6.72 -5.69
N ARG A 289 -12.03 5.81 -5.13
CA ARG A 289 -10.86 5.20 -5.78
C ARG A 289 -11.20 4.42 -7.03
N ASN A 290 -12.35 3.77 -7.03
CA ASN A 290 -12.78 2.97 -8.16
C ASN A 290 -13.60 3.78 -9.17
N THR A 291 -14.32 4.84 -8.76
CA THR A 291 -15.29 5.58 -9.60
C THR A 291 -14.90 7.02 -9.94
N ALA A 292 -13.84 7.56 -9.33
CA ALA A 292 -13.40 8.92 -9.66
C ALA A 292 -12.90 9.02 -11.10
N THR A 293 -13.37 10.07 -11.77
CA THR A 293 -12.85 10.55 -13.05
C THR A 293 -12.08 11.86 -12.83
N CYS A 294 -10.76 11.81 -12.96
CA CYS A 294 -9.79 12.91 -13.00
C CYS A 294 -9.45 13.53 -14.36
N ASP A 295 -9.79 14.79 -14.60
CA ASP A 295 -9.06 15.49 -15.67
C ASP A 295 -7.56 15.55 -15.32
N LYS A 296 -6.68 15.79 -16.30
CA LYS A 296 -5.21 15.74 -16.13
C LYS A 296 -4.65 16.63 -15.00
N ASN A 297 -5.48 17.50 -14.42
CA ASN A 297 -5.16 18.36 -13.28
C ASN A 297 -5.60 17.67 -11.98
N GLU A 298 -4.64 17.02 -11.31
CA GLU A 298 -4.82 16.14 -10.14
C GLU A 298 -5.56 16.78 -8.94
N GLU A 299 -5.61 18.10 -8.84
CA GLU A 299 -6.25 18.82 -7.72
C GLU A 299 -7.78 18.66 -7.67
N SER A 300 -8.45 18.45 -8.82
CA SER A 300 -9.91 18.25 -8.86
C SER A 300 -10.35 16.88 -8.37
N CYS A 301 -9.40 15.96 -8.12
CA CYS A 301 -9.69 14.57 -7.82
C CYS A 301 -9.61 14.21 -6.36
N THR A 302 -8.87 14.98 -5.57
CA THR A 302 -8.56 14.56 -4.21
C THR A 302 -9.81 14.40 -3.37
N ASP A 303 -10.82 15.25 -3.57
CA ASP A 303 -12.10 15.12 -2.86
C ASP A 303 -12.93 13.92 -3.34
N ASN A 304 -12.87 13.56 -4.63
CA ASN A 304 -13.49 12.32 -5.12
C ASN A 304 -12.82 11.09 -4.50
N TYR A 305 -11.49 11.02 -4.53
CA TYR A 305 -10.74 9.90 -3.95
C TYR A 305 -10.90 9.78 -2.43
N ALA A 306 -11.00 10.91 -1.75
CA ALA A 306 -11.28 10.97 -0.31
C ALA A 306 -12.73 10.61 0.03
N GLY A 307 -13.59 10.35 -0.97
CA GLY A 307 -14.99 10.00 -0.77
C GLY A 307 -15.83 11.16 -0.21
N ARG A 308 -15.51 12.40 -0.59
CA ARG A 308 -16.15 13.62 -0.07
C ARG A 308 -17.21 14.19 -1.01
N THR A 309 -17.39 13.60 -2.18
CA THR A 309 -18.32 14.09 -3.19
C THR A 309 -19.64 13.32 -3.18
N SER A 310 -20.66 13.88 -3.82
CA SER A 310 -21.99 13.28 -3.93
C SER A 310 -22.00 11.98 -4.74
N SER A 311 -20.99 11.73 -5.58
CA SER A 311 -20.85 10.48 -6.35
C SER A 311 -20.38 9.29 -5.51
N THR A 312 -19.89 9.52 -4.29
CA THR A 312 -19.54 8.48 -3.31
C THR A 312 -20.53 8.54 -2.16
N ASN A 313 -21.56 7.69 -2.20
CA ASN A 313 -22.68 7.75 -1.24
C ASN A 313 -22.43 6.97 0.06
N GLY A 314 -21.38 6.14 0.10
CA GLY A 314 -21.10 5.28 1.25
C GLY A 314 -22.09 4.14 1.39
N VAL A 315 -22.77 3.74 0.32
CA VAL A 315 -23.69 2.61 0.27
C VAL A 315 -23.03 1.43 -0.44
N VAL A 316 -23.06 0.24 0.17
CA VAL A 316 -22.61 -1.00 -0.46
C VAL A 316 -23.76 -1.57 -1.29
N ASP A 317 -23.91 -0.99 -2.47
CA ASP A 317 -24.83 -1.43 -3.52
C ASP A 317 -24.20 -2.48 -4.44
N GLN A 318 -24.95 -2.91 -5.46
CA GLN A 318 -24.48 -3.91 -6.43
C GLN A 318 -23.17 -3.49 -7.12
N ALA A 319 -23.03 -2.21 -7.48
CA ALA A 319 -21.82 -1.71 -8.11
C ALA A 319 -20.62 -1.82 -7.16
N THR A 320 -20.81 -1.49 -5.88
CA THR A 320 -19.79 -1.60 -4.84
C THR A 320 -19.38 -3.06 -4.60
N LEU A 321 -20.32 -4.00 -4.61
CA LEU A 321 -20.01 -5.43 -4.49
C LEU A 321 -19.17 -5.95 -5.67
N VAL A 322 -19.45 -5.53 -6.91
CA VAL A 322 -18.62 -5.88 -8.08
C VAL A 322 -17.20 -5.33 -7.96
N MET A 323 -17.06 -4.12 -7.40
CA MET A 323 -15.73 -3.54 -7.12
C MET A 323 -14.99 -4.35 -6.05
N LEU A 324 -15.69 -4.75 -4.97
CA LEU A 324 -15.13 -5.59 -3.92
C LEU A 324 -14.68 -6.95 -4.47
N GLU A 325 -15.48 -7.61 -5.31
CA GLU A 325 -15.14 -8.89 -5.95
C GLU A 325 -13.78 -8.82 -6.64
N LYS A 326 -13.61 -7.82 -7.52
CA LYS A 326 -12.41 -7.64 -8.33
C LYS A 326 -11.17 -7.49 -7.46
N ILE A 327 -11.25 -6.66 -6.43
CA ILE A 327 -10.11 -6.33 -5.56
C ILE A 327 -9.83 -7.47 -4.57
N TRP A 328 -10.87 -8.12 -4.06
CA TRP A 328 -10.74 -9.27 -3.17
C TRP A 328 -10.04 -10.44 -3.85
N LYS A 329 -10.35 -10.72 -5.13
CA LYS A 329 -9.63 -11.72 -5.97
C LYS A 329 -8.13 -11.50 -6.01
N GLU A 330 -7.70 -10.28 -6.31
CA GLU A 330 -6.29 -9.90 -6.38
C GLU A 330 -5.62 -9.99 -4.99
N PHE A 331 -6.25 -9.43 -3.96
CA PHE A 331 -5.72 -9.44 -2.60
C PHE A 331 -5.59 -10.86 -2.03
N TYR A 332 -6.62 -11.70 -2.18
CA TYR A 332 -6.60 -13.06 -1.66
C TYR A 332 -5.56 -13.92 -2.37
N SER A 333 -5.43 -13.79 -3.71
CA SER A 333 -4.38 -14.48 -4.47
C SER A 333 -2.98 -14.08 -3.98
N ALA A 334 -2.78 -12.77 -3.71
CA ALA A 334 -1.55 -12.29 -3.09
C ALA A 334 -1.34 -12.93 -1.71
N TYR A 335 -2.35 -12.90 -0.83
CA TYR A 335 -2.29 -13.55 0.48
C TYR A 335 -1.90 -15.02 0.38
N VAL A 336 -2.56 -15.83 -0.44
CA VAL A 336 -2.27 -17.27 -0.57
C VAL A 336 -0.82 -17.52 -0.95
N SER A 337 -0.28 -16.75 -1.89
CA SER A 337 1.11 -16.88 -2.33
C SER A 337 2.15 -16.48 -1.26
N HIS A 338 1.74 -15.73 -0.23
CA HIS A 338 2.63 -15.19 0.80
C HIS A 338 2.10 -15.38 2.23
N LYS A 339 1.17 -16.32 2.47
CA LYS A 339 0.49 -16.54 3.76
C LYS A 339 1.40 -16.99 4.91
N SER A 340 2.68 -17.25 4.63
CA SER A 340 3.72 -17.50 5.64
C SER A 340 4.43 -16.23 6.10
N LYS A 341 4.18 -15.09 5.44
CA LYS A 341 4.84 -13.80 5.67
C LYS A 341 3.82 -12.72 6.05
N PRO A 342 3.36 -12.70 7.32
CA PRO A 342 2.34 -11.76 7.79
C PRO A 342 2.77 -10.28 7.75
N VAL A 343 4.07 -10.04 7.76
CA VAL A 343 4.68 -8.71 7.64
C VAL A 343 5.75 -8.80 6.57
N ILE A 344 5.70 -7.88 5.60
CA ILE A 344 6.73 -7.75 4.56
C ILE A 344 7.18 -6.30 4.56
N ALA A 345 8.34 -6.09 5.17
CA ALA A 345 8.96 -4.77 5.29
C ALA A 345 9.89 -4.51 4.09
N ALA A 346 10.90 -5.34 3.86
CA ALA A 346 11.85 -5.15 2.77
C ALA A 346 11.52 -6.04 1.56
N PRO A 347 11.77 -5.57 0.32
CA PRO A 347 11.70 -6.44 -0.85
C PRO A 347 12.81 -7.50 -0.77
N GLU A 348 12.55 -8.68 -1.30
CA GLU A 348 13.59 -9.68 -1.52
C GLU A 348 14.39 -9.30 -2.76
N LEU A 349 15.72 -9.40 -2.68
CA LEU A 349 16.60 -9.06 -3.80
C LEU A 349 16.27 -9.89 -5.06
N ALA A 350 15.82 -11.14 -4.89
CA ALA A 350 15.37 -11.99 -5.99
C ALA A 350 14.20 -11.37 -6.76
N TRP A 351 13.24 -10.72 -6.08
CA TRP A 351 12.12 -10.04 -6.72
C TRP A 351 12.60 -8.83 -7.52
N SER A 352 13.54 -8.05 -6.97
CA SER A 352 14.15 -6.93 -7.69
C SER A 352 14.91 -7.43 -8.93
N ASN A 353 15.70 -8.49 -8.80
CA ASN A 353 16.45 -9.09 -9.91
C ASN A 353 15.54 -9.61 -11.03
N GLU A 354 14.40 -10.20 -10.69
CA GLU A 354 13.43 -10.63 -11.69
C GLU A 354 12.78 -9.41 -12.36
N ALA A 355 12.38 -8.40 -11.58
CA ALA A 355 11.67 -7.25 -12.10
C ALA A 355 12.51 -6.39 -13.05
N VAL A 356 13.83 -6.25 -12.83
CA VAL A 356 14.68 -5.44 -13.72
C VAL A 356 14.79 -5.99 -15.14
N SER A 357 14.48 -7.27 -15.37
CA SER A 357 14.40 -7.83 -16.72
C SER A 357 13.36 -7.12 -17.59
N ILE A 358 12.32 -6.51 -16.99
CA ILE A 358 11.30 -5.72 -17.71
C ILE A 358 11.93 -4.49 -18.39
N TRP A 359 13.06 -3.96 -17.89
CA TRP A 359 13.78 -2.87 -18.56
C TRP A 359 14.39 -3.29 -19.90
N ASP A 360 14.59 -4.59 -20.15
CA ASP A 360 15.06 -5.11 -21.43
C ASP A 360 13.93 -5.20 -22.48
N GLY A 361 12.68 -4.95 -22.06
CA GLY A 361 11.49 -4.92 -22.90
C GLY A 361 10.60 -6.15 -22.72
N VAL A 362 9.29 -5.96 -22.88
CA VAL A 362 8.29 -7.03 -22.89
C VAL A 362 7.32 -6.76 -24.04
N THR A 363 7.54 -7.44 -25.17
CA THR A 363 6.88 -7.14 -26.45
C THR A 363 5.36 -7.23 -26.36
N ASP A 364 4.82 -8.26 -25.69
CA ASP A 364 3.37 -8.47 -25.57
C ASP A 364 2.68 -7.49 -24.61
N ALA A 365 3.45 -6.75 -23.82
CA ALA A 365 2.94 -5.76 -22.87
C ALA A 365 3.13 -4.31 -23.36
N GLY A 366 3.63 -4.08 -24.58
CA GLY A 366 3.91 -2.73 -25.06
C GLY A 366 4.98 -2.00 -24.23
N ILE A 367 5.91 -2.76 -23.64
CA ILE A 367 7.04 -2.26 -22.85
C ILE A 367 8.30 -2.32 -23.72
N VAL A 368 8.93 -1.16 -23.94
CA VAL A 368 10.15 -1.05 -24.75
C VAL A 368 11.41 -1.22 -23.91
N SER A 369 12.49 -1.70 -24.53
CA SER A 369 13.82 -1.71 -23.91
C SER A 369 14.26 -0.29 -23.53
N THR A 370 14.78 -0.12 -22.32
CA THR A 370 15.21 1.16 -21.77
C THR A 370 16.57 1.03 -21.07
N TYR A 371 16.61 0.55 -19.83
CA TYR A 371 17.82 0.52 -19.00
C TYR A 371 18.43 -0.88 -18.90
N THR A 372 19.13 -1.25 -19.98
CA THR A 372 19.82 -2.55 -20.13
C THR A 372 21.12 -2.61 -19.33
N ASP A 373 21.73 -3.80 -19.22
CA ASP A 373 23.04 -3.96 -18.56
C ASP A 373 24.13 -3.10 -19.23
N THR A 374 24.07 -2.90 -20.56
CA THR A 374 24.99 -1.98 -21.25
C THR A 374 24.84 -0.54 -20.75
N LYS A 375 23.60 -0.07 -20.54
CA LYS A 375 23.34 1.27 -20.01
C LYS A 375 23.73 1.37 -18.54
N HIS A 376 23.50 0.31 -17.77
CA HIS A 376 23.91 0.24 -16.37
C HIS A 376 25.43 0.28 -16.21
N ASN A 377 26.18 -0.50 -16.99
CA ASN A 377 27.64 -0.51 -16.97
C ASN A 377 28.22 0.84 -17.41
N ALA A 378 27.58 1.53 -18.37
CA ALA A 378 27.95 2.90 -18.72
C ALA A 378 27.72 3.88 -17.57
N MET A 379 26.66 3.68 -16.76
CA MET A 379 26.43 4.47 -15.55
C MET A 379 27.50 4.19 -14.48
N LEU A 380 27.84 2.92 -14.24
CA LEU A 380 28.90 2.52 -13.30
C LEU A 380 30.25 3.14 -13.69
N ALA A 381 30.63 3.04 -14.96
CA ALA A 381 31.85 3.68 -15.48
C ALA A 381 31.85 5.20 -15.26
N ALA A 382 30.68 5.85 -15.27
CA ALA A 382 30.54 7.29 -15.07
C ALA A 382 30.57 7.72 -13.59
N VAL A 383 30.49 6.78 -12.64
CA VAL A 383 30.56 7.05 -11.19
C VAL A 383 31.77 6.42 -10.50
N ASN A 384 32.55 5.60 -11.20
CA ASN A 384 33.89 5.05 -10.92
C ASN A 384 33.94 3.62 -11.49
N ASN A 385 35.01 3.27 -12.23
CA ASN A 385 35.20 1.94 -12.83
C ASN A 385 35.19 0.76 -11.84
N ASN A 386 35.30 1.01 -10.53
CA ASN A 386 35.22 -0.02 -9.48
C ASN A 386 33.82 -0.19 -8.88
N ALA A 387 32.80 0.53 -9.36
CA ALA A 387 31.43 0.34 -8.88
C ALA A 387 30.88 -1.02 -9.36
N THR A 388 30.40 -1.86 -8.43
CA THR A 388 30.00 -3.27 -8.69
C THR A 388 28.51 -3.56 -8.47
N GLY A 389 27.67 -2.54 -8.28
CA GLY A 389 26.24 -2.73 -8.07
C GLY A 389 25.53 -3.25 -9.32
N THR A 390 24.44 -3.99 -9.13
CA THR A 390 23.61 -4.50 -10.23
C THR A 390 22.38 -3.60 -10.45
N ARG A 391 21.66 -3.83 -11.55
CA ARG A 391 20.33 -3.24 -11.77
C ARG A 391 19.36 -3.57 -10.62
N GLY A 392 19.41 -4.80 -10.09
CA GLY A 392 18.58 -5.23 -8.98
C GLY A 392 18.89 -4.50 -7.67
N ASP A 393 20.17 -4.24 -7.38
CA ASP A 393 20.59 -3.46 -6.22
C ASP A 393 20.11 -2.01 -6.31
N LEU A 394 20.15 -1.42 -7.50
CA LEU A 394 19.61 -0.09 -7.76
C LEU A 394 18.09 -0.04 -7.52
N LEU A 395 17.34 -1.03 -8.01
CA LEU A 395 15.90 -1.10 -7.81
C LEU A 395 15.54 -1.35 -6.32
N ASP A 396 16.28 -2.20 -5.62
CA ASP A 396 16.12 -2.41 -4.17
C ASP A 396 16.33 -1.08 -3.42
N ALA A 397 17.44 -0.38 -3.68
CA ALA A 397 17.68 0.94 -3.09
C ALA A 397 16.52 1.91 -3.37
N TRP A 398 16.00 1.90 -4.60
CA TRP A 398 14.88 2.74 -4.98
C TRP A 398 13.59 2.40 -4.20
N ILE A 399 13.19 1.13 -4.13
CA ILE A 399 12.00 0.69 -3.39
C ILE A 399 12.08 1.05 -1.90
N ARG A 400 13.27 0.92 -1.30
CA ARG A 400 13.49 1.28 0.10
C ARG A 400 13.35 2.77 0.36
N GLN A 401 13.73 3.58 -0.61
CA GLN A 401 13.52 5.03 -0.56
C GLN A 401 12.01 5.36 -0.68
N GLU A 402 11.29 4.65 -1.54
CA GLU A 402 9.89 4.94 -1.84
C GLU A 402 8.92 4.57 -0.71
N SER A 403 9.07 3.36 -0.17
CA SER A 403 8.12 2.80 0.81
C SER A 403 8.60 2.87 2.26
N ALA A 404 9.83 3.32 2.49
CA ALA A 404 10.52 3.19 3.78
C ALA A 404 10.52 1.74 4.33
N ASN A 405 10.66 0.75 3.44
CA ASN A 405 10.54 -0.69 3.72
C ASN A 405 9.16 -1.06 4.27
N LYS A 406 8.08 -0.76 3.53
CA LYS A 406 6.72 -1.13 3.94
C LYS A 406 5.92 -1.67 2.76
N PHE A 407 5.42 -2.89 2.91
CA PHE A 407 4.45 -3.47 2.00
C PHE A 407 3.25 -4.05 2.73
N TRP A 408 3.49 -5.04 3.60
CA TRP A 408 2.44 -5.68 4.39
C TRP A 408 2.72 -5.60 5.88
N GLY A 409 1.64 -5.60 6.66
CA GLY A 409 1.73 -5.80 8.10
C GLY A 409 2.00 -4.52 8.89
N GLN A 410 2.25 -3.41 8.21
CA GLN A 410 2.73 -2.16 8.80
C GLN A 410 1.58 -1.13 8.89
N GLY A 411 1.54 -0.36 9.98
CA GLY A 411 0.47 0.62 10.25
C GLY A 411 0.27 0.89 11.74
N PHE A 412 -0.75 1.67 12.08
CA PHE A 412 -1.18 1.93 13.45
C PHE A 412 -2.66 1.57 13.60
N PRO A 413 -3.04 0.46 14.28
CA PRO A 413 -2.15 -0.60 14.73
C PRO A 413 -1.58 -1.40 13.55
N ALA A 414 -0.40 -1.98 13.77
CA ALA A 414 0.16 -2.97 12.85
C ALA A 414 -0.76 -4.21 12.86
N THR A 415 -1.14 -4.67 11.67
CA THR A 415 -2.06 -5.81 11.49
C THR A 415 -1.55 -6.64 10.33
N HIS A 416 -1.52 -7.96 10.50
CA HIS A 416 -0.96 -8.87 9.51
C HIS A 416 -1.63 -8.67 8.13
N TYR A 417 -0.83 -8.75 7.07
CA TYR A 417 -1.28 -8.67 5.67
C TYR A 417 -2.03 -7.39 5.26
N ARG A 418 -2.15 -6.37 6.14
CA ARG A 418 -2.63 -5.04 5.73
C ARG A 418 -1.68 -4.45 4.71
N VAL A 419 -2.22 -4.05 3.56
CA VAL A 419 -1.44 -3.39 2.51
C VAL A 419 -1.08 -1.97 2.96
N PHE A 420 0.19 -1.64 2.81
CA PHE A 420 0.69 -0.30 3.07
C PHE A 420 0.16 0.65 2.00
N GLU A 421 -0.65 1.61 2.44
CA GLU A 421 -1.10 2.72 1.62
C GLU A 421 -0.19 3.93 1.88
N GLY A 422 0.26 4.57 0.80
CA GLY A 422 1.11 5.74 0.82
C GLY A 422 0.61 6.90 1.67
N GLY A 423 1.56 7.64 2.26
CA GLY A 423 1.28 8.56 3.37
C GLY A 423 1.01 10.02 3.01
N GLY A 424 1.15 10.44 1.76
CA GLY A 424 1.06 11.86 1.39
C GLY A 424 -0.34 12.35 1.04
N ASP A 425 -1.19 11.51 0.45
CA ASP A 425 -2.41 11.94 -0.24
C ASP A 425 -3.52 10.87 -0.19
N GLU A 426 -4.66 11.18 -0.81
CA GLU A 426 -5.81 10.26 -0.89
C GLU A 426 -5.81 9.44 -2.21
N PHE A 427 -4.74 9.49 -3.01
CA PHE A 427 -4.65 8.75 -4.28
C PHE A 427 -4.40 7.25 -4.11
N ALA A 428 -4.26 6.79 -2.86
CA ALA A 428 -4.20 5.39 -2.47
C ALA A 428 -3.09 4.59 -3.14
N SER A 429 -1.91 5.21 -3.24
CA SER A 429 -0.70 4.56 -3.69
C SER A 429 -0.38 3.30 -2.87
N LEU A 430 -0.10 2.16 -3.53
CA LEU A 430 -0.02 0.85 -2.87
C LEU A 430 1.41 0.30 -2.77
N GLY A 431 1.79 -0.14 -1.58
CA GLY A 431 2.96 -0.99 -1.35
C GLY A 431 4.29 -0.33 -1.67
N TYR A 432 5.16 -1.04 -2.40
CA TYR A 432 6.53 -0.63 -2.67
C TYR A 432 6.63 0.50 -3.69
N ASN A 433 5.82 0.40 -4.73
CA ASN A 433 5.90 1.32 -5.85
C ASN A 433 5.23 2.66 -5.53
N GLN A 434 4.21 2.71 -4.67
CA GLN A 434 3.45 3.94 -4.44
C GLN A 434 2.86 4.55 -5.75
N ILE A 435 2.61 3.71 -6.75
CA ILE A 435 1.84 4.09 -7.95
C ILE A 435 0.39 4.30 -7.51
N LYS A 436 -0.21 5.40 -7.97
CA LYS A 436 -1.61 5.74 -7.64
C LYS A 436 -2.57 4.62 -8.03
N TYR A 437 -3.53 4.32 -7.15
CA TYR A 437 -4.52 3.26 -7.32
C TYR A 437 -5.22 3.30 -8.68
N ALA A 438 -5.55 4.51 -9.14
CA ALA A 438 -6.26 4.76 -10.37
C ALA A 438 -5.56 4.23 -11.63
N TYR A 439 -4.22 4.14 -11.64
CA TYR A 439 -3.50 3.61 -12.81
C TYR A 439 -3.74 2.12 -13.06
N ARG A 440 -4.14 1.36 -12.03
CA ARG A 440 -4.42 -0.08 -12.14
C ARG A 440 -5.90 -0.43 -11.95
N TYR A 441 -6.59 0.24 -11.04
CA TYR A 441 -7.88 -0.23 -10.52
C TYR A 441 -9.07 0.73 -10.73
N GLY A 442 -8.86 2.01 -11.06
CA GLY A 442 -9.94 3.03 -11.21
C GLY A 442 -10.67 3.05 -12.58
N VAL A 443 -11.80 3.80 -12.66
CA VAL A 443 -12.72 3.87 -13.83
C VAL A 443 -12.31 4.79 -14.98
N GLN A 444 -11.52 5.83 -14.74
CA GLN A 444 -11.46 6.90 -15.73
C GLN A 444 -10.70 6.47 -16.98
N ALA A 445 -11.36 6.36 -18.15
CA ALA A 445 -10.73 5.70 -19.31
C ALA A 445 -10.11 4.32 -18.93
N PHE A 446 -10.72 3.65 -17.95
CA PHE A 446 -10.62 2.31 -17.33
C PHE A 446 -9.33 1.49 -17.20
N GLN A 447 -8.25 1.84 -17.87
CA GLN A 447 -7.01 1.05 -17.90
C GLN A 447 -5.98 1.64 -18.87
N ASN A 448 -6.36 2.57 -19.75
CA ASN A 448 -5.53 2.97 -20.88
C ASN A 448 -4.55 4.11 -20.58
N LEU A 449 -4.60 4.72 -19.39
CA LEU A 449 -3.52 5.59 -18.93
C LEU A 449 -2.23 4.78 -18.76
N CYS A 450 -2.33 3.59 -18.16
CA CYS A 450 -1.19 2.70 -18.01
C CYS A 450 -1.59 1.23 -18.21
N PRO A 451 -1.96 0.83 -19.45
CA PRO A 451 -2.48 -0.51 -19.74
C PRO A 451 -1.46 -1.60 -19.42
N GLN A 452 -0.17 -1.26 -19.39
CA GLN A 452 0.92 -2.15 -19.02
C GLN A 452 0.81 -2.64 -17.58
N LEU A 453 0.12 -1.92 -16.69
CA LEU A 453 -0.06 -2.35 -15.31
C LEU A 453 -1.09 -3.46 -15.12
N LYS A 454 -1.94 -3.73 -16.11
CA LYS A 454 -3.00 -4.77 -16.01
C LYS A 454 -2.47 -6.15 -15.65
N SER A 455 -1.28 -6.47 -16.13
CA SER A 455 -0.66 -7.78 -15.95
C SER A 455 -0.08 -7.99 -14.57
N TYR A 456 -0.09 -6.97 -13.71
CA TYR A 456 0.53 -7.03 -12.38
C TYR A 456 -0.52 -6.83 -11.30
N ASN A 457 -0.50 -7.72 -10.30
CA ASN A 457 -1.30 -7.62 -9.09
C ASN A 457 -0.56 -6.73 -8.07
N MET A 458 -1.03 -5.50 -7.86
CA MET A 458 -0.34 -4.55 -6.95
C MET A 458 -0.46 -4.92 -5.48
N TYR A 459 -1.33 -5.86 -5.11
CA TYR A 459 -1.42 -6.41 -3.76
C TYR A 459 -0.38 -7.50 -3.48
N LYS A 460 0.27 -8.02 -4.52
CA LYS A 460 1.32 -9.04 -4.43
C LYS A 460 2.70 -8.37 -4.43
N PRO A 461 3.58 -8.63 -3.43
CA PRO A 461 4.84 -7.90 -3.27
C PRO A 461 5.75 -7.91 -4.50
N ASP A 462 5.94 -9.07 -5.13
CA ASP A 462 6.79 -9.24 -6.31
C ASP A 462 6.19 -8.57 -7.56
N ASP A 463 4.89 -8.72 -7.79
CA ASP A 463 4.21 -8.04 -8.91
C ASP A 463 4.14 -6.52 -8.71
N ASN A 464 4.05 -6.03 -7.47
CA ASN A 464 4.07 -4.60 -7.18
C ASN A 464 5.41 -3.98 -7.62
N ILE A 465 6.52 -4.68 -7.40
CA ILE A 465 7.86 -4.28 -7.87
C ILE A 465 7.93 -4.33 -9.40
N LYS A 466 7.45 -5.40 -10.03
CA LYS A 466 7.36 -5.50 -11.50
C LYS A 466 6.52 -4.37 -12.10
N GLY A 467 5.43 -4.02 -11.45
CA GLY A 467 4.58 -2.89 -11.79
C GLY A 467 5.32 -1.55 -11.75
N MET A 468 6.21 -1.35 -10.77
CA MET A 468 7.10 -0.17 -10.71
C MET A 468 7.98 -0.06 -11.95
N VAL A 469 8.65 -1.16 -12.31
CA VAL A 469 9.54 -1.21 -13.46
C VAL A 469 8.74 -0.96 -14.75
N ALA A 470 7.61 -1.65 -14.93
CA ALA A 470 6.72 -1.44 -16.06
C ALA A 470 6.26 0.03 -16.18
N PHE A 471 5.86 0.67 -15.08
CA PHE A 471 5.45 2.07 -15.08
C PHE A 471 6.56 3.04 -15.52
N THR A 472 7.81 2.76 -15.15
CA THR A 472 8.96 3.62 -15.50
C THR A 472 9.31 3.56 -16.99
N THR A 473 8.96 2.46 -17.66
CA THR A 473 9.27 2.18 -19.08
C THR A 473 8.12 2.50 -20.04
N ALA A 474 6.89 2.46 -19.53
CA ALA A 474 5.69 2.44 -20.35
C ALA A 474 5.40 3.78 -21.05
N ILE A 475 4.74 3.67 -22.19
CA ILE A 475 4.24 4.81 -22.97
C ILE A 475 2.86 5.19 -22.42
N GLY A 476 2.66 6.47 -22.09
CA GLY A 476 1.35 7.03 -21.76
C GLY A 476 0.97 7.02 -20.29
N CYS A 477 1.77 6.43 -19.41
CA CYS A 477 1.53 6.29 -17.97
C CYS A 477 1.68 7.58 -17.14
N GLY A 478 1.04 8.68 -17.54
CA GLY A 478 1.10 9.95 -16.82
C GLY A 478 2.53 10.51 -16.70
N SER A 479 3.00 10.69 -15.47
CA SER A 479 4.40 11.04 -15.15
C SER A 479 5.39 9.88 -15.37
N GLY A 480 4.89 8.65 -15.51
CA GLY A 480 5.66 7.45 -15.87
C GLY A 480 6.35 7.58 -17.23
N GLY A 481 7.39 6.78 -17.44
CA GLY A 481 8.20 6.84 -18.67
C GLY A 481 9.51 7.63 -18.56
N GLY A 482 9.98 7.96 -17.35
CA GLY A 482 11.29 8.61 -17.15
C GLY A 482 12.44 7.79 -17.78
N PHE A 483 12.42 6.47 -17.61
CA PHE A 483 13.41 5.56 -18.19
C PHE A 483 13.32 5.53 -19.72
N ARG A 484 12.11 5.57 -20.27
CA ARG A 484 11.91 5.68 -21.72
C ARG A 484 12.52 6.97 -22.27
N ARG A 485 12.30 8.11 -21.63
CA ARG A 485 12.84 9.42 -22.07
C ARG A 485 14.35 9.48 -21.99
N ALA A 486 14.92 8.83 -20.99
CA ALA A 486 16.35 8.78 -20.73
C ALA A 486 17.09 7.79 -21.64
N PHE A 487 16.52 6.61 -21.93
CA PHE A 487 17.28 5.49 -22.48
C PHE A 487 16.68 4.80 -23.70
N ALA A 488 15.41 4.98 -24.03
CA ALA A 488 14.86 4.40 -25.26
C ALA A 488 15.44 5.12 -26.50
N THR A 489 15.48 4.42 -27.62
CA THR A 489 15.89 5.00 -28.92
C THR A 489 15.05 6.23 -29.24
N GLY A 490 15.70 7.36 -29.54
CA GLY A 490 15.02 8.63 -29.78
C GLY A 490 14.43 9.28 -28.52
N GLY A 491 14.86 8.86 -27.33
CA GLY A 491 14.43 9.44 -26.05
C GLY A 491 14.69 10.94 -25.98
N SER A 492 13.70 11.70 -25.53
CA SER A 492 13.71 13.17 -25.57
C SER A 492 14.82 13.83 -24.75
N TRP A 493 15.49 13.11 -23.85
CA TRP A 493 16.57 13.66 -23.02
C TRP A 493 17.97 13.35 -23.54
N THR A 494 18.10 12.39 -24.46
CA THR A 494 19.40 11.94 -24.98
C THR A 494 20.12 13.00 -25.84
N THR A 495 19.39 14.02 -26.29
CA THR A 495 19.90 15.08 -27.18
C THR A 495 19.95 16.45 -26.53
N ILE A 496 19.56 16.57 -25.26
CA ILE A 496 19.58 17.86 -24.55
C ILE A 496 21.01 18.23 -24.23
N LYS A 497 21.49 19.30 -24.85
CA LYS A 497 22.84 19.85 -24.63
C LYS A 497 22.85 20.83 -23.48
N SER A 498 23.97 20.88 -22.75
CA SER A 498 24.16 21.84 -21.66
C SER A 498 24.18 23.28 -22.17
N ASN A 499 24.85 23.52 -23.31
CA ASN A 499 25.15 24.83 -23.89
C ASN A 499 25.75 25.82 -22.86
N ASN A 500 26.31 25.32 -21.76
CA ASN A 500 26.73 26.13 -20.63
C ASN A 500 28.25 26.29 -20.66
N VAL A 501 28.69 27.44 -21.15
CA VAL A 501 30.12 27.81 -21.24
C VAL A 501 30.81 27.93 -19.88
N ASP A 502 30.03 28.06 -18.80
CA ASP A 502 30.57 28.13 -17.44
C ASP A 502 30.87 26.73 -16.90
N LEU A 503 30.30 25.66 -17.43
CA LEU A 503 30.54 24.30 -16.93
C LEU A 503 31.88 23.78 -17.46
N LYS A 504 32.87 23.58 -16.59
CA LYS A 504 34.22 23.12 -16.97
C LYS A 504 34.41 21.62 -16.81
N GLY A 505 33.73 21.02 -15.84
CA GLY A 505 33.89 19.60 -15.53
C GLY A 505 33.17 19.19 -14.26
N TYR A 506 33.52 18.04 -13.71
CA TYR A 506 33.04 17.57 -12.43
C TYR A 506 34.08 16.73 -11.69
N LYS A 507 33.82 16.53 -10.39
CA LYS A 507 34.52 15.60 -9.51
C LYS A 507 33.50 14.70 -8.84
N LEU A 508 33.93 13.49 -8.48
CA LEU A 508 33.14 12.55 -7.70
C LEU A 508 33.43 12.75 -6.21
N ALA A 509 32.41 12.63 -5.37
CA ALA A 509 32.55 12.74 -3.93
C ALA A 509 33.60 11.75 -3.38
N GLY A 510 34.59 12.27 -2.65
CA GLY A 510 35.69 11.48 -2.10
C GLY A 510 36.84 11.24 -3.08
N GLU A 511 36.76 11.75 -4.30
CA GLU A 511 37.82 11.68 -5.31
C GLU A 511 38.35 13.08 -5.66
N ASN A 512 39.63 13.14 -6.05
CA ASN A 512 40.27 14.37 -6.50
C ASN A 512 40.36 14.49 -8.03
N THR A 513 40.01 13.42 -8.76
CA THR A 513 40.07 13.35 -10.22
C THR A 513 39.10 14.35 -10.85
N PHE A 514 39.61 15.18 -11.74
CA PHE A 514 38.82 16.12 -12.53
C PHE A 514 38.44 15.49 -13.88
N TYR A 515 37.15 15.52 -14.18
CA TYR A 515 36.60 15.07 -15.45
C TYR A 515 36.12 16.28 -16.24
N ALA A 516 36.87 16.65 -17.28
CA ALA A 516 36.52 17.77 -18.15
C ALA A 516 35.18 17.54 -18.88
N MET A 517 34.44 18.61 -19.13
CA MET A 517 33.17 18.58 -19.86
C MET A 517 33.17 19.59 -21.01
N ASP A 518 32.67 19.16 -22.16
CA ASP A 518 32.44 20.04 -23.31
C ASP A 518 31.21 20.94 -23.10
N LYS A 519 31.23 22.15 -23.68
CA LYS A 519 30.12 23.11 -23.60
C LYS A 519 28.78 22.54 -24.11
N ASP A 520 28.84 21.67 -25.12
CA ASP A 520 27.70 21.10 -25.84
C ASP A 520 27.42 19.65 -25.42
N ARG A 521 28.02 19.22 -24.30
CA ARG A 521 27.83 17.87 -23.75
C ARG A 521 26.36 17.61 -23.46
N VAL A 522 25.93 16.40 -23.79
CA VAL A 522 24.65 15.85 -23.32
C VAL A 522 24.86 15.17 -21.96
N ASP A 523 23.77 14.90 -21.25
CA ASP A 523 23.86 14.12 -20.03
C ASP A 523 24.45 12.72 -20.31
N ASP A 524 25.38 12.28 -19.48
CA ASP A 524 25.89 10.89 -19.52
C ASP A 524 24.92 9.93 -18.81
N ALA A 525 25.28 8.64 -18.75
CA ALA A 525 24.42 7.60 -18.21
C ALA A 525 24.04 7.82 -16.73
N TYR A 526 24.90 8.43 -15.92
CA TYR A 526 24.57 8.79 -14.53
C TYR A 526 23.50 9.86 -14.46
N GLU A 527 23.66 10.95 -15.21
CA GLU A 527 22.73 12.06 -15.20
C GLU A 527 21.38 11.70 -15.82
N LEU A 528 21.40 10.90 -16.89
CA LEU A 528 20.18 10.33 -17.48
C LEU A 528 19.46 9.42 -16.48
N LEU A 529 20.18 8.61 -15.70
CA LEU A 529 19.58 7.80 -14.65
C LEU A 529 18.98 8.66 -13.53
N ALA A 530 19.71 9.68 -13.06
CA ALA A 530 19.24 10.60 -12.03
C ALA A 530 17.92 11.27 -12.46
N LYS A 531 17.84 11.70 -13.72
CA LYS A 531 16.60 12.23 -14.31
C LYS A 531 15.49 11.18 -14.38
N ALA A 532 15.81 9.98 -14.85
CA ALA A 532 14.84 8.91 -15.01
C ALA A 532 14.18 8.54 -13.66
N ILE A 533 14.98 8.44 -12.59
CA ILE A 533 14.50 8.20 -11.22
C ILE A 533 13.71 9.40 -10.70
N GLY A 534 14.22 10.62 -10.81
CA GLY A 534 13.52 11.79 -10.27
C GLY A 534 12.20 12.08 -10.98
N SER A 535 12.06 11.69 -12.25
CA SER A 535 10.81 11.83 -13.00
C SER A 535 9.68 10.97 -12.46
N TYR A 536 10.01 9.91 -11.74
CA TYR A 536 9.01 9.09 -11.06
C TYR A 536 8.27 9.88 -9.98
N ASN A 537 9.01 10.61 -9.14
CA ASN A 537 8.46 11.30 -7.97
C ASN A 537 7.65 12.56 -8.33
N GLY A 538 8.05 13.32 -9.36
CA GLY A 538 7.32 14.54 -9.71
C GLY A 538 7.35 14.91 -11.18
N GLY A 539 7.39 13.90 -12.04
CA GLY A 539 7.06 14.02 -13.44
C GLY A 539 8.19 14.47 -14.37
N THR A 540 7.82 14.64 -15.63
CA THR A 540 8.74 14.65 -16.77
C THR A 540 9.33 16.02 -17.09
N GLY A 541 9.15 17.02 -16.21
CA GLY A 541 9.62 18.41 -16.34
C GLY A 541 11.14 18.60 -16.21
N MET A 542 11.93 17.70 -16.79
CA MET A 542 13.40 17.65 -16.73
C MET A 542 14.04 18.10 -18.05
N GLY A 543 13.61 19.24 -18.56
CA GLY A 543 13.95 19.75 -19.90
C GLY A 543 15.32 20.41 -20.06
N SER A 544 16.26 20.21 -19.12
CA SER A 544 17.63 20.73 -19.19
C SER A 544 18.61 19.69 -18.67
N THR A 545 19.91 19.79 -18.95
CA THR A 545 20.95 18.89 -18.38
C THR A 545 20.95 18.89 -16.87
N TRP A 546 21.33 17.80 -16.22
CA TRP A 546 21.27 17.65 -14.76
C TRP A 546 22.00 18.78 -14.00
N ALA A 547 23.23 19.11 -14.42
CA ALA A 547 24.00 20.21 -13.83
C ALA A 547 23.27 21.56 -13.90
N ASN A 548 22.68 21.89 -15.06
CA ASN A 548 21.88 23.10 -15.24
C ASN A 548 20.60 23.08 -14.40
N MET A 549 19.98 21.91 -14.23
CA MET A 549 18.81 21.77 -13.37
C MET A 549 19.14 22.06 -11.90
N LEU A 550 20.33 21.69 -11.41
CA LEU A 550 20.81 22.01 -10.06
C LEU A 550 21.20 23.49 -9.93
N LYS A 551 21.85 24.08 -10.96
CA LYS A 551 22.20 25.51 -11.03
C LYS A 551 20.97 26.41 -11.00
N ALA A 552 19.95 26.09 -11.80
CA ALA A 552 18.77 26.93 -11.99
C ALA A 552 17.72 26.80 -10.87
N THR A 553 17.85 25.81 -9.98
CA THR A 553 16.87 25.54 -8.92
C THR A 553 17.50 25.79 -7.56
N ASN A 554 17.11 26.86 -6.88
CA ASN A 554 17.52 27.11 -5.50
C ASN A 554 17.03 25.95 -4.61
N PRO A 555 17.91 25.23 -3.89
CA PRO A 555 17.48 24.08 -3.08
C PRO A 555 16.53 24.46 -1.94
N GLY A 556 16.47 25.76 -1.55
CA GLY A 556 15.51 26.37 -0.65
C GLY A 556 15.27 25.60 0.65
N LEU A 557 15.83 26.02 1.78
CA LEU A 557 15.53 25.38 3.06
C LEU A 557 14.27 26.01 3.71
N ASP A 558 13.32 25.18 4.13
CA ASP A 558 12.22 25.50 5.05
C ASP A 558 12.52 24.84 6.40
N ASN A 559 12.78 25.63 7.45
CA ASN A 559 13.25 25.16 8.76
C ASN A 559 14.46 24.20 8.71
N GLY A 560 15.45 24.49 7.85
CA GLY A 560 16.65 23.65 7.69
C GLY A 560 16.43 22.35 6.90
N LYS A 561 15.25 22.15 6.30
CA LYS A 561 14.92 21.02 5.41
C LYS A 561 14.60 21.51 4.00
N PRO A 562 14.87 20.76 2.93
CA PRO A 562 14.53 21.19 1.56
C PRO A 562 13.03 21.52 1.40
N ARG A 563 12.72 22.62 0.72
CA ARG A 563 11.35 23.07 0.39
C ARG A 563 10.65 22.01 -0.44
N MET A 564 9.50 21.55 0.01
CA MET A 564 8.69 20.49 -0.63
C MET A 564 7.86 21.01 -1.83
N GLY A 565 8.49 21.71 -2.79
CA GLY A 565 7.89 21.98 -4.10
C GLY A 565 8.21 20.85 -5.11
N ARG A 566 7.32 20.59 -6.09
CA ARG A 566 7.47 19.48 -7.08
C ARG A 566 8.84 19.46 -7.80
N ALA A 567 9.48 20.62 -8.00
CA ALA A 567 10.80 20.69 -8.63
C ALA A 567 11.96 20.29 -7.69
N HIS A 568 11.84 20.58 -6.38
CA HIS A 568 12.86 20.26 -5.38
C HIS A 568 12.75 18.80 -4.93
N SER A 569 11.54 18.24 -4.87
CA SER A 569 11.31 16.84 -4.48
C SER A 569 12.02 15.87 -5.43
N ASN A 570 11.93 16.06 -6.75
CA ASN A 570 12.45 15.09 -7.74
C ASN A 570 13.97 14.96 -7.72
N ARG A 571 14.67 16.09 -7.57
CA ARG A 571 16.14 16.13 -7.55
C ARG A 571 16.66 15.53 -6.25
N THR A 572 16.09 15.97 -5.13
CA THR A 572 16.38 15.40 -3.79
C THR A 572 16.18 13.89 -3.80
N TYR A 573 15.04 13.45 -4.34
CA TYR A 573 14.65 12.05 -4.40
C TYR A 573 15.64 11.21 -5.21
N ALA A 574 16.00 11.65 -6.43
CA ALA A 574 16.96 10.94 -7.26
C ALA A 574 18.34 10.83 -6.59
N ILE A 575 18.85 11.92 -6.01
CA ILE A 575 20.14 11.91 -5.30
C ILE A 575 20.09 10.97 -4.10
N GLN A 576 18.98 10.92 -3.36
CA GLN A 576 18.81 10.00 -2.23
C GLN A 576 18.79 8.52 -2.67
N VAL A 577 18.13 8.20 -3.78
CA VAL A 577 18.14 6.84 -4.35
C VAL A 577 19.56 6.45 -4.76
N LEU A 578 20.24 7.29 -5.53
CA LEU A 578 21.62 7.02 -6.00
C LEU A 578 22.61 6.88 -4.85
N ARG A 579 22.50 7.75 -3.83
CA ARG A 579 23.30 7.64 -2.61
C ARG A 579 23.05 6.34 -1.85
N ARG A 580 21.80 5.88 -1.79
CA ARG A 580 21.44 4.61 -1.13
C ARG A 580 21.94 3.40 -1.92
N PHE A 581 21.96 3.49 -3.25
CA PHE A 581 22.61 2.51 -4.13
C PHE A 581 24.14 2.51 -3.96
N GLY A 582 24.73 3.60 -3.47
CA GLY A 582 26.17 3.74 -3.24
C GLY A 582 26.89 4.52 -4.34
N ALA A 583 26.17 5.17 -5.25
CA ALA A 583 26.79 6.06 -6.23
C ALA A 583 27.29 7.35 -5.55
N PRO A 584 28.56 7.75 -5.75
CA PRO A 584 29.08 9.01 -5.23
C PRO A 584 28.37 10.20 -5.87
N ALA A 585 28.10 11.20 -5.04
CA ALA A 585 27.54 12.46 -5.49
C ALA A 585 28.49 13.20 -6.44
N ARG A 586 27.95 13.90 -7.43
CA ARG A 586 28.72 14.74 -8.36
C ARG A 586 28.82 16.18 -7.90
N THR A 587 30.05 16.70 -7.89
CA THR A 587 30.33 18.12 -7.69
C THR A 587 30.81 18.72 -9.00
N TYR A 588 30.01 19.62 -9.58
CA TYR A 588 30.36 20.27 -10.85
C TYR A 588 31.30 21.45 -10.62
N ILE A 589 32.24 21.63 -11.55
CA ILE A 589 33.20 22.72 -11.53
C ILE A 589 32.73 23.80 -12.50
N TRP A 590 32.44 24.97 -11.96
CA TRP A 590 31.89 26.10 -12.69
C TRP A 590 32.90 27.24 -12.78
N LYS A 591 33.01 27.85 -13.95
CA LYS A 591 33.70 29.13 -14.12
C LYS A 591 32.94 30.21 -13.35
N GLY A 592 33.66 30.85 -12.44
CA GLY A 592 33.16 31.98 -11.69
C GLY A 592 33.32 33.30 -12.44
N GLY A 593 34.45 33.46 -13.12
CA GLY A 593 34.81 34.65 -13.87
C GLY A 593 36.28 34.63 -14.28
N VAL A 594 36.83 35.82 -14.47
CA VAL A 594 38.26 36.05 -14.69
C VAL A 594 38.81 36.76 -13.45
N GLU A 595 39.99 36.36 -13.02
CA GLU A 595 40.70 36.95 -11.88
C GLU A 595 41.05 38.43 -12.17
N PRO A 596 40.71 39.37 -11.25
CA PRO A 596 40.98 40.79 -11.45
C PRO A 596 42.47 41.10 -11.37
N ASP A 597 42.90 42.24 -11.92
CA ASP A 597 44.30 42.69 -11.88
C ASP A 597 44.83 42.90 -10.47
N GLN A 598 43.94 43.20 -9.52
CA GLN A 598 44.27 43.46 -8.13
C GLN A 598 43.34 42.71 -7.17
N ILE A 599 43.91 42.26 -6.05
CA ILE A 599 43.22 41.59 -4.94
C ILE A 599 43.56 42.29 -3.62
N PRO A 600 42.71 42.18 -2.58
CA PRO A 600 43.00 42.80 -1.28
C PRO A 600 44.24 42.18 -0.62
N VAL A 601 44.99 43.00 0.10
CA VAL A 601 46.02 42.52 1.04
C VAL A 601 45.30 42.03 2.29
N ILE A 602 45.56 40.79 2.69
CA ILE A 602 44.92 40.17 3.85
C ILE A 602 45.86 40.21 5.05
N GLY A 603 45.40 40.83 6.14
CA GLY A 603 46.14 40.93 7.39
C GLY A 603 46.19 39.60 8.15
N ALA A 604 46.96 39.57 9.24
CA ALA A 604 47.16 38.37 10.06
C ALA A 604 45.85 37.85 10.72
N ASP A 605 44.83 38.70 10.83
CA ASP A 605 43.51 38.37 11.36
C ASP A 605 42.53 37.83 10.29
N GLY A 606 42.97 37.74 9.04
CA GLY A 606 42.15 37.29 7.92
C GLY A 606 41.24 38.37 7.32
N SER A 607 41.33 39.62 7.79
CA SER A 607 40.56 40.74 7.24
C SER A 607 41.36 41.51 6.18
N PRO A 608 40.70 42.18 5.21
CA PRO A 608 41.40 43.08 4.30
C PRO A 608 42.07 44.23 5.05
N GLU A 609 43.36 44.46 4.81
CA GLU A 609 44.08 45.62 5.33
C GLU A 609 43.48 46.92 4.74
N THR A 610 43.54 48.00 5.51
CA THR A 610 43.11 49.34 5.05
C THR A 610 44.30 50.29 4.97
N ASN A 611 44.29 51.17 3.97
CA ASN A 611 45.16 52.33 3.90
C ASN A 611 44.78 53.36 4.99
N GLU A 612 45.60 54.38 5.19
CA GLU A 612 45.35 55.46 6.17
C GLU A 612 44.04 56.23 5.91
N ASP A 613 43.57 56.25 4.66
CA ASP A 613 42.32 56.88 4.24
C ASP A 613 41.07 55.99 4.43
N GLY A 614 41.24 54.78 4.98
CA GLY A 614 40.18 53.80 5.21
C GLY A 614 39.79 52.98 3.97
N SER A 615 40.42 53.19 2.81
CA SER A 615 40.23 52.34 1.63
C SER A 615 40.91 50.99 1.81
N THR A 616 40.38 49.92 1.19
CA THR A 616 41.02 48.59 1.22
C THR A 616 42.34 48.62 0.45
N LYS A 617 43.41 48.16 1.10
CA LYS A 617 44.72 48.03 0.48
C LYS A 617 44.72 46.89 -0.53
N MET A 618 45.15 47.18 -1.75
CA MET A 618 45.16 46.24 -2.87
C MET A 618 46.59 45.89 -3.28
N GLN A 619 46.79 44.68 -3.81
CA GLN A 619 48.04 44.19 -4.38
C GLN A 619 47.78 43.57 -5.75
N ALA A 620 48.81 43.49 -6.59
CA ALA A 620 48.72 42.82 -7.88
C ALA A 620 48.31 41.35 -7.71
N ASN A 621 47.35 40.89 -8.50
CA ASN A 621 46.92 39.50 -8.48
C ASN A 621 47.85 38.66 -9.37
N PRO A 622 48.62 37.70 -8.83
CA PRO A 622 49.50 36.86 -9.64
C PRO A 622 48.73 35.97 -10.63
N LYS A 623 47.41 35.83 -10.47
CA LYS A 623 46.52 35.09 -11.38
C LYS A 623 45.69 36.00 -12.27
N ALA A 624 45.97 37.30 -12.32
CA ALA A 624 45.25 38.25 -13.16
C ALA A 624 45.05 37.73 -14.60
N GLY A 625 43.83 37.83 -15.11
CA GLY A 625 43.48 37.37 -16.46
C GLY A 625 43.23 35.85 -16.59
N GLN A 626 43.44 35.06 -15.54
CA GLN A 626 43.13 33.62 -15.54
C GLN A 626 41.66 33.37 -15.15
N ASP A 627 41.07 32.31 -15.69
CA ASP A 627 39.74 31.85 -15.24
C ASP A 627 39.84 31.32 -13.80
N TRP A 628 38.93 31.76 -12.93
CA TRP A 628 38.72 31.13 -11.63
C TRP A 628 37.45 30.29 -11.63
N CYS A 629 37.46 29.23 -10.84
CA CYS A 629 36.35 28.30 -10.74
C CYS A 629 35.89 28.10 -9.30
N PHE A 630 34.72 27.50 -9.15
CA PHE A 630 34.15 27.08 -7.88
C PHE A 630 33.40 25.77 -8.04
N ALA A 631 33.30 25.04 -6.93
CA ALA A 631 32.61 23.75 -6.87
C ALA A 631 31.15 23.93 -6.44
N TYR A 632 30.23 23.35 -7.21
CA TYR A 632 28.82 23.24 -6.83
C TYR A 632 28.16 22.08 -7.56
N GLY A 633 27.58 21.14 -6.82
CA GLY A 633 26.77 20.07 -7.38
C GLY A 633 25.82 19.48 -6.35
N GLU A 634 25.68 18.16 -6.38
CA GLU A 634 24.67 17.45 -5.60
C GLU A 634 24.88 17.58 -4.08
N GLN A 635 26.13 17.57 -3.60
CA GLN A 635 26.41 17.73 -2.18
C GLN A 635 26.03 19.13 -1.68
N GLU A 636 26.49 20.17 -2.37
CA GLU A 636 26.17 21.56 -2.03
C GLU A 636 24.67 21.80 -2.10
N TRP A 637 24.02 21.31 -3.17
CA TRP A 637 22.58 21.44 -3.39
C TRP A 637 21.79 20.73 -2.28
N MET A 638 22.13 19.50 -1.92
CA MET A 638 21.50 18.76 -0.81
C MET A 638 21.75 19.41 0.55
N SER A 639 22.83 20.16 0.72
CA SER A 639 23.10 20.96 1.92
C SER A 639 22.35 22.31 1.96
N GLY A 640 21.50 22.59 0.95
CA GLY A 640 20.71 23.81 0.88
C GLY A 640 21.49 25.05 0.44
N LYS A 641 22.70 24.89 -0.11
CA LYS A 641 23.48 26.00 -0.63
C LYS A 641 22.92 26.45 -1.97
N ASP A 642 22.74 27.76 -2.12
CA ASP A 642 22.31 28.36 -3.40
C ASP A 642 23.52 28.58 -4.31
N TRP A 643 23.39 28.21 -5.60
CA TRP A 643 24.47 28.33 -6.58
C TRP A 643 25.04 29.75 -6.65
N SER A 644 24.17 30.77 -6.69
CA SER A 644 24.60 32.17 -6.83
C SER A 644 25.34 32.63 -5.58
N LYS A 645 24.93 32.16 -4.39
CA LYS A 645 25.65 32.43 -3.13
C LYS A 645 27.00 31.75 -3.08
N VAL A 646 27.10 30.49 -3.52
CA VAL A 646 28.39 29.77 -3.58
C VAL A 646 29.33 30.46 -4.57
N LYS A 647 28.83 30.87 -5.74
CA LYS A 647 29.59 31.68 -6.70
C LYS A 647 30.08 32.99 -6.08
N ALA A 648 29.19 33.74 -5.42
CA ALA A 648 29.53 35.02 -4.82
C ALA A 648 30.55 34.88 -3.68
N ALA A 649 30.47 33.82 -2.88
CA ALA A 649 31.45 33.54 -1.82
C ALA A 649 32.84 33.17 -2.37
N ALA A 650 32.89 32.49 -3.52
CA ALA A 650 34.13 32.11 -4.18
C ALA A 650 34.80 33.25 -4.99
N ALA A 651 34.12 34.39 -5.15
CA ALA A 651 34.68 35.56 -5.81
C ALA A 651 35.57 36.37 -4.86
N SER A 652 36.62 36.99 -5.41
CA SER A 652 37.50 37.93 -4.67
C SER A 652 36.89 39.30 -4.40
N VAL A 653 35.70 39.55 -4.96
CA VAL A 653 34.90 40.76 -4.72
C VAL A 653 33.45 40.39 -4.44
N THR A 654 32.78 41.18 -3.60
CA THR A 654 31.34 41.08 -3.35
C THR A 654 30.55 41.61 -4.55
N LEU A 655 29.21 41.43 -4.52
CA LEU A 655 28.32 41.96 -5.56
C LEU A 655 28.39 43.48 -5.69
N ASP A 656 28.75 44.19 -4.61
CA ASP A 656 28.92 45.64 -4.59
C ASP A 656 30.34 46.08 -4.99
N GLY A 657 31.17 45.14 -5.48
CA GLY A 657 32.55 45.40 -5.89
C GLY A 657 33.55 45.54 -4.73
N LYS A 658 33.14 45.25 -3.49
CA LYS A 658 34.06 45.32 -2.33
C LYS A 658 34.96 44.09 -2.29
N PRO A 659 36.27 44.24 -2.04
CA PRO A 659 37.15 43.10 -1.88
C PRO A 659 36.73 42.16 -0.73
N GLN A 660 36.88 40.85 -0.90
CA GLN A 660 36.64 39.84 0.14
C GLN A 660 37.63 38.67 0.02
N VAL A 661 37.80 37.90 1.10
CA VAL A 661 38.55 36.64 1.07
C VAL A 661 37.70 35.57 0.38
N PRO A 662 38.13 35.02 -0.78
CA PRO A 662 37.36 33.98 -1.46
C PRO A 662 37.22 32.72 -0.62
N SER A 663 36.00 32.19 -0.53
CA SER A 663 35.70 30.89 0.06
C SER A 663 35.17 29.93 -1.00
N GLY A 664 35.92 28.86 -1.28
CA GLY A 664 35.56 27.86 -2.31
C GLY A 664 36.06 28.17 -3.72
N ASN A 665 36.96 29.15 -3.88
CA ASN A 665 37.72 29.38 -5.12
C ASN A 665 38.68 28.20 -5.34
N ILE A 666 38.64 27.63 -6.54
CA ILE A 666 39.47 26.50 -6.97
C ILE A 666 40.03 26.76 -8.36
N ALA A 667 41.09 26.03 -8.71
CA ALA A 667 41.55 25.97 -10.09
C ALA A 667 40.47 25.36 -11.00
N CYS A 668 40.41 25.80 -12.25
CA CYS A 668 39.49 25.28 -13.25
C CYS A 668 39.89 23.90 -13.83
N GLN A 669 40.83 23.21 -13.20
CA GLN A 669 41.44 21.94 -13.64
C GLN A 669 41.69 21.03 -12.45
#